data_AF-A0A539DVT5-F1
#
_entry.id   AF-A0A539DVT5-F1
#
_cell.length_a   1.000
_cell.length_b   1.000
_cell.length_c   1.000
_cell.angle_alpha   90.00
_cell.angle_beta   90.00
_cell.angle_gamma   90.00
#
_symmetry.space_group_name_H-M   'P 1'
#
loop_
_entity.id
_entity.type
_entity.pdbx_description
1 polymer ?
#
loop_
_entity_poly.entity_id
_entity_poly.type
_entity_poly.pdbx_seq_one_letter_code
_entity_poly.pdbx_strand_id
1 'polypeptide(L)'
;MPPANVTPRKMAFQKYQRLVPVVLPDRTWPNSVTDAAPLWCSVDLRDGNQALIDPMDPQRKRRMFDALVKMGFKEIEVGFPSASQPDFDFVRHLIDDDLIPDDVTIQVLVQCRPELIERTYECLQGAPRAIVHFYNSTNPLQRDVVFGLDKQGIVDIAVNGAKLCRKLEQTVPTTQIRYEYSPESFTLTEPEFAIEICEAVMDVIEPTPERPIILNLPATVECYTPNVYADVIEWFGRHIRQRSSVVISLHPHNDRGTATAAAELGVLAGADRVEGTLFGNGERTGNVDLVNLAINLFVNGIDPRLDITDIDALRRTAEYCNRLPVHPRHPWVGDLVYTAFSGSHQDAIKKGLDALDRKAAASPTGEYEQWGVPYLPLDPKHLGRSYEAVIRVNSQSGKGGVAYVMKTEHGFDLPRRLQIEFSKTIQHITEDSGTEISPVVMWDAFQAEYLDPEPHFRLSSHELRSDSESGRTSITAQLVVDGSPLTITGEGNGPIDAFVRALRAGTPTRARSPHPCGPCSTHTNGRIEASRWCPSSRLGPMSRWFRRLLLLGVVAVAGGLVARSRRPAIPVPAGAPSWPPLRIADDFSDVAPGTVTDAGSGAAGASRWVRPVNGECPPGFPVKANDNSGIYHRPGGRFYERTVPERCYADPADAAADGYRAAKA
;
A
#
# COMPACT_ATOMS: atom_id res chain seq x y z
N MET A 1 29.28 10.52 23.03
CA MET A 1 30.34 9.90 22.22
C MET A 1 29.74 9.48 20.89
N PRO A 2 30.44 9.61 19.75
CA PRO A 2 29.95 9.03 18.51
C PRO A 2 29.76 7.51 18.68
N PRO A 3 28.82 6.89 17.95
CA PRO A 3 28.67 5.43 17.98
C PRO A 3 30.00 4.77 17.62
N ALA A 4 30.33 3.69 18.32
CA ALA A 4 31.56 2.95 18.08
C ALA A 4 31.50 2.29 16.69
N ASN A 5 32.66 2.20 16.03
CA ASN A 5 32.79 1.39 14.83
C ASN A 5 32.47 -0.07 15.18
N VAL A 6 31.57 -0.69 14.41
CA VAL A 6 31.16 -2.07 14.60
C VAL A 6 31.74 -2.92 13.47
N THR A 7 32.37 -4.05 13.82
CA THR A 7 32.70 -5.09 12.84
C THR A 7 31.49 -6.02 12.67
N PRO A 8 30.95 -6.21 11.46
CA PRO A 8 29.82 -7.11 11.24
C PRO A 8 30.13 -8.54 11.67
N ARG A 9 29.12 -9.25 12.19
CA ARG A 9 29.23 -10.69 12.46
C ARG A 9 29.37 -11.45 11.14
N LYS A 10 30.20 -12.50 11.13
CA LYS A 10 30.36 -13.37 9.96
C LYS A 10 29.06 -14.17 9.73
N MET A 11 28.49 -14.02 8.54
CA MET A 11 27.33 -14.79 8.08
C MET A 11 27.78 -16.12 7.44
N ALA A 12 26.91 -17.14 7.42
CA ALA A 12 27.20 -18.47 6.89
C ALA A 12 27.08 -18.56 5.35
N PHE A 13 27.62 -17.59 4.62
CA PHE A 13 27.47 -17.49 3.15
C PHE A 13 28.07 -18.69 2.39
N GLN A 14 29.02 -19.42 2.98
CA GLN A 14 29.63 -20.62 2.40
C GLN A 14 28.65 -21.80 2.20
N LYS A 15 27.44 -21.72 2.78
CA LYS A 15 26.37 -22.72 2.59
C LYS A 15 25.61 -22.54 1.27
N TYR A 16 25.83 -21.45 0.56
CA TYR A 16 25.08 -21.08 -0.64
C TYR A 16 26.01 -21.00 -1.85
N GLN A 17 25.49 -21.37 -3.02
CA GLN A 17 26.25 -21.36 -4.27
C GLN A 17 25.57 -20.44 -5.30
N ARG A 18 26.39 -19.84 -6.17
CA ARG A 18 25.88 -19.06 -7.29
C ARG A 18 25.34 -20.02 -8.36
N LEU A 19 24.10 -19.80 -8.79
CA LEU A 19 23.47 -20.54 -9.88
C LEU A 19 23.45 -19.68 -11.15
N VAL A 20 24.07 -20.16 -12.22
CA VAL A 20 23.99 -19.60 -13.58
C VAL A 20 23.90 -20.79 -14.53
N PRO A 21 22.68 -21.21 -14.92
CA PRO A 21 22.49 -22.43 -15.70
C PRO A 21 22.91 -22.26 -17.17
N VAL A 22 22.76 -21.05 -17.73
CA VAL A 22 23.13 -20.71 -19.11
C VAL A 22 23.90 -19.40 -19.12
N VAL A 23 24.90 -19.30 -19.99
CA VAL A 23 25.50 -18.04 -20.40
C VAL A 23 25.22 -17.89 -21.90
N LEU A 24 24.43 -16.88 -22.27
CA LEU A 24 24.08 -16.59 -23.66
C LEU A 24 24.82 -15.32 -24.10
N PRO A 25 26.00 -15.42 -24.77
CA PRO A 25 26.79 -14.25 -25.15
C PRO A 25 26.14 -13.40 -26.24
N ASP A 26 25.34 -14.05 -27.09
CA ASP A 26 24.62 -13.50 -28.24
C ASP A 26 23.12 -13.29 -27.95
N ARG A 27 22.77 -13.05 -26.67
CA ARG A 27 21.41 -12.73 -26.22
C ARG A 27 20.84 -11.52 -26.97
N THR A 28 19.54 -11.54 -27.25
CA THR A 28 18.86 -10.48 -28.01
C THR A 28 17.86 -9.70 -27.17
N TRP A 29 17.34 -10.28 -26.09
CA TRP A 29 16.34 -9.65 -25.22
C TRP A 29 16.72 -8.24 -24.71
N PRO A 30 18.00 -7.88 -24.42
CA PRO A 30 18.32 -6.53 -23.94
C PRO A 30 18.10 -5.43 -24.98
N ASN A 31 18.04 -5.79 -26.27
CA ASN A 31 17.81 -4.87 -27.38
C ASN A 31 16.37 -4.91 -27.90
N SER A 32 15.52 -5.75 -27.29
CA SER A 32 14.11 -5.88 -27.66
C SER A 32 13.27 -4.89 -26.87
N VAL A 33 12.16 -4.46 -27.46
CA VAL A 33 11.18 -3.58 -26.83
C VAL A 33 9.82 -4.22 -26.99
N THR A 34 9.05 -4.30 -25.91
CA THR A 34 7.68 -4.80 -25.95
C THR A 34 6.81 -3.85 -26.77
N ASP A 35 6.00 -4.37 -27.68
CA ASP A 35 5.07 -3.60 -28.51
C ASP A 35 3.61 -4.07 -28.40
N ALA A 36 3.38 -5.20 -27.72
CA ALA A 36 2.06 -5.78 -27.46
C ALA A 36 2.02 -6.50 -26.11
N ALA A 37 0.82 -6.63 -25.54
CA ALA A 37 0.62 -7.43 -24.34
C ALA A 37 0.85 -8.94 -24.62
N PRO A 38 1.44 -9.68 -23.67
CA PRO A 38 1.46 -11.15 -23.73
C PRO A 38 0.05 -11.71 -23.51
N LEU A 39 -0.13 -13.00 -23.75
CA LEU A 39 -1.31 -13.71 -23.28
C LEU A 39 -1.28 -13.78 -21.74
N TRP A 40 -2.37 -13.39 -21.09
CA TRP A 40 -2.49 -13.39 -19.64
C TRP A 40 -3.25 -14.61 -19.14
N CYS A 41 -2.72 -15.27 -18.11
CA CYS A 41 -3.46 -16.24 -17.32
C CYS A 41 -3.43 -15.85 -15.84
N SER A 42 -4.61 -15.70 -15.24
CA SER A 42 -4.73 -15.51 -13.80
C SER A 42 -4.78 -16.86 -13.10
N VAL A 43 -3.93 -17.02 -12.09
CA VAL A 43 -3.91 -18.21 -11.21
C VAL A 43 -4.40 -17.89 -9.80
N ASP A 44 -5.15 -16.80 -9.62
CA ASP A 44 -5.66 -16.34 -8.32
C ASP A 44 -6.53 -17.40 -7.60
N LEU A 45 -7.34 -18.14 -8.36
CA LEU A 45 -8.33 -19.11 -7.83
C LEU A 45 -7.72 -20.46 -7.45
N ARG A 46 -6.47 -20.73 -7.86
CA ARG A 46 -5.74 -21.95 -7.55
C ARG A 46 -4.47 -21.66 -6.77
N ASP A 47 -3.44 -21.11 -7.42
CA ASP A 47 -2.14 -20.84 -6.77
C ASP A 47 -2.25 -19.74 -5.71
N GLY A 48 -2.99 -18.67 -6.03
CA GLY A 48 -3.29 -17.61 -5.07
C GLY A 48 -4.11 -18.14 -3.88
N ASN A 49 -5.13 -18.95 -4.15
CA ASN A 49 -6.03 -19.49 -3.14
C ASN A 49 -5.34 -20.49 -2.19
N GLN A 50 -4.47 -21.35 -2.70
CA GLN A 50 -3.71 -22.33 -1.91
C GLN A 50 -2.80 -21.64 -0.87
N ALA A 51 -2.28 -20.46 -1.21
CA ALA A 51 -1.36 -19.72 -0.37
C ALA A 51 -2.03 -18.95 0.79
N LEU A 52 -3.37 -18.95 0.86
CA LEU A 52 -4.10 -18.23 1.89
C LEU A 52 -4.15 -19.03 3.20
N ILE A 53 -4.03 -18.31 4.32
CA ILE A 53 -4.28 -18.88 5.66
C ILE A 53 -5.73 -19.39 5.75
N ASP A 54 -6.66 -18.58 5.25
CA ASP A 54 -8.07 -18.90 5.11
C ASP A 54 -8.41 -19.00 3.61
N PRO A 55 -8.53 -20.21 3.03
CA PRO A 55 -8.90 -20.38 1.63
C PRO A 55 -10.25 -19.72 1.31
N MET A 56 -10.41 -19.32 0.06
CA MET A 56 -11.64 -18.74 -0.47
C MET A 56 -12.81 -19.70 -0.35
N ASP A 57 -13.88 -19.23 0.29
CA ASP A 57 -15.20 -19.85 0.17
C ASP A 57 -15.78 -19.69 -1.26
N PRO A 58 -16.85 -20.44 -1.62
CA PRO A 58 -17.43 -20.36 -2.96
C PRO A 58 -17.84 -18.94 -3.39
N GLN A 59 -18.27 -18.09 -2.46
CA GLN A 59 -18.64 -16.71 -2.74
C GLN A 59 -17.42 -15.87 -3.13
N ARG A 60 -16.30 -16.03 -2.43
CA ARG A 60 -15.03 -15.37 -2.74
C ARG A 60 -14.46 -15.85 -4.06
N LYS A 61 -14.46 -17.16 -4.31
CA LYS A 61 -14.06 -17.71 -5.61
C LYS A 61 -14.89 -17.14 -6.74
N ARG A 62 -16.22 -17.11 -6.58
CA ARG A 62 -17.12 -16.54 -7.59
C ARG A 62 -16.82 -15.06 -7.83
N ARG A 63 -16.67 -14.28 -6.76
CA ARG A 63 -16.37 -12.84 -6.87
C ARG A 63 -15.03 -12.56 -7.53
N MET A 64 -14.00 -13.35 -7.24
CA MET A 64 -12.70 -13.25 -7.90
C MET A 64 -12.81 -13.62 -9.38
N PHE A 65 -13.48 -14.74 -9.72
CA PHE A 65 -13.72 -15.13 -11.10
C PHE A 65 -14.43 -14.04 -11.91
N ASP A 66 -15.53 -13.48 -11.38
CA ASP A 66 -16.28 -12.41 -12.04
C ASP A 66 -15.41 -11.15 -12.26
N ALA A 67 -14.52 -10.83 -11.30
CA ALA A 67 -13.61 -9.70 -11.43
C ALA A 67 -12.56 -9.92 -12.52
N LEU A 68 -11.99 -11.13 -12.62
CA LEU A 68 -11.02 -11.50 -13.65
C LEU A 68 -11.64 -11.47 -15.04
N VAL A 69 -12.84 -12.04 -15.19
CA VAL A 69 -13.62 -11.98 -16.43
C VAL A 69 -13.91 -10.53 -16.83
N LYS A 70 -14.39 -9.71 -15.88
CA LYS A 70 -14.68 -8.29 -16.12
C LYS A 70 -13.43 -7.51 -16.53
N MET A 71 -12.29 -7.83 -15.93
CA MET A 71 -11.00 -7.24 -16.27
C MET A 71 -10.52 -7.63 -17.68
N GLY A 72 -11.04 -8.71 -18.26
CA GLY A 72 -10.75 -9.10 -19.65
C GLY A 72 -9.84 -10.33 -19.78
N PHE A 73 -9.54 -11.04 -18.69
CA PHE A 73 -8.78 -12.30 -18.76
C PHE A 73 -9.50 -13.32 -19.66
N LYS A 74 -8.71 -14.03 -20.48
CA LYS A 74 -9.20 -15.08 -21.39
C LYS A 74 -8.78 -16.48 -20.97
N GLU A 75 -7.77 -16.59 -20.11
CA GLU A 75 -7.37 -17.83 -19.46
C GLU A 75 -7.34 -17.61 -17.94
N ILE A 76 -8.02 -18.49 -17.21
CA ILE A 76 -8.18 -18.40 -15.75
C ILE A 76 -8.03 -19.79 -15.15
N GLU A 77 -7.04 -20.00 -14.29
CA GLU A 77 -6.86 -21.24 -13.55
C GLU A 77 -7.78 -21.29 -12.33
N VAL A 78 -8.81 -22.13 -12.40
CA VAL A 78 -9.97 -22.11 -11.49
C VAL A 78 -9.87 -23.11 -10.33
N GLY A 79 -8.85 -23.98 -10.33
CA GLY A 79 -8.60 -24.87 -9.20
C GLY A 79 -7.74 -26.10 -9.51
N PHE A 80 -7.56 -26.92 -8.47
CA PHE A 80 -6.97 -28.25 -8.51
C PHE A 80 -8.06 -29.28 -8.13
N PRO A 81 -9.02 -29.56 -9.02
CA PRO A 81 -10.28 -30.24 -8.69
C PRO A 81 -10.09 -31.69 -8.24
N SER A 82 -9.01 -32.36 -8.65
CA SER A 82 -8.73 -33.72 -8.20
C SER A 82 -8.17 -33.80 -6.79
N ALA A 83 -7.54 -32.73 -6.28
CA ALA A 83 -6.93 -32.68 -4.95
C ALA A 83 -7.82 -31.96 -3.91
N SER A 84 -8.80 -31.17 -4.36
CA SER A 84 -9.67 -30.35 -3.50
C SER A 84 -11.13 -30.51 -3.92
N GLN A 85 -11.98 -31.02 -3.02
CA GLN A 85 -13.44 -31.09 -3.27
C GLN A 85 -14.07 -29.70 -3.45
N PRO A 86 -13.73 -28.66 -2.66
CA PRO A 86 -14.20 -27.30 -2.93
C PRO A 86 -13.80 -26.75 -4.31
N ASP A 87 -12.63 -27.15 -4.84
CA ASP A 87 -12.22 -26.77 -6.19
C ASP A 87 -13.04 -27.53 -7.24
N PHE A 88 -13.27 -28.83 -7.03
CA PHE A 88 -14.15 -29.63 -7.87
C PHE A 88 -15.55 -29.02 -7.94
N ASP A 89 -16.16 -28.73 -6.79
CA ASP A 89 -17.51 -28.17 -6.71
C ASP A 89 -17.59 -26.79 -7.35
N PHE A 90 -16.53 -25.98 -7.23
CA PHE A 90 -16.48 -24.67 -7.86
C PHE A 90 -16.39 -24.77 -9.39
N VAL A 91 -15.57 -25.67 -9.92
CA VAL A 91 -15.50 -25.92 -11.37
C VAL A 91 -16.84 -26.45 -11.89
N ARG A 92 -17.47 -27.38 -11.16
CA ARG A 92 -18.82 -27.88 -11.49
C ARG A 92 -19.83 -26.74 -11.51
N HIS A 93 -19.86 -25.90 -10.47
CA HIS A 93 -20.73 -24.74 -10.41
C HIS A 93 -20.53 -23.80 -11.62
N LEU A 94 -19.28 -23.53 -12.04
CA LEU A 94 -19.03 -22.71 -13.24
C LEU A 94 -19.59 -23.33 -14.52
N ILE A 95 -19.48 -24.66 -14.67
CA ILE A 95 -19.92 -25.38 -15.87
C ILE A 95 -21.44 -25.59 -15.87
N ASP A 96 -21.99 -26.11 -14.78
CA ASP A 96 -23.39 -26.52 -14.67
C ASP A 96 -24.35 -25.32 -14.73
N ASP A 97 -23.93 -24.17 -14.21
CA ASP A 97 -24.72 -22.92 -14.23
C ASP A 97 -24.38 -22.00 -15.43
N ASP A 98 -23.61 -22.50 -16.41
CA ASP A 98 -23.24 -21.78 -17.65
C ASP A 98 -22.62 -20.39 -17.39
N LEU A 99 -21.64 -20.34 -16.48
CA LEU A 99 -21.05 -19.10 -15.98
C LEU A 99 -19.75 -18.71 -16.70
N ILE A 100 -19.25 -19.56 -17.60
CA ILE A 100 -17.99 -19.36 -18.32
C ILE A 100 -18.30 -18.63 -19.63
N PRO A 101 -17.83 -17.40 -19.84
CA PRO A 101 -18.06 -16.69 -21.10
C PRO A 101 -17.49 -17.40 -22.33
N ASP A 102 -18.09 -17.14 -23.50
CA ASP A 102 -17.73 -17.74 -24.78
C ASP A 102 -16.29 -17.50 -25.24
N ASP A 103 -15.58 -16.51 -24.70
CA ASP A 103 -14.19 -16.20 -25.04
C ASP A 103 -13.21 -16.50 -23.90
N VAL A 104 -13.68 -17.14 -22.82
CA VAL A 104 -12.87 -17.57 -21.68
C VAL A 104 -12.59 -19.08 -21.77
N THR A 105 -11.36 -19.46 -21.44
CA THR A 105 -10.93 -20.84 -21.25
C THR A 105 -10.53 -21.04 -19.80
N ILE A 106 -11.23 -21.93 -19.10
CA ILE A 106 -10.84 -22.31 -17.75
C ILE A 106 -9.60 -23.23 -17.80
N GLN A 107 -8.71 -23.08 -16.83
CA GLN A 107 -7.54 -23.93 -16.64
C GLN A 107 -7.68 -24.70 -15.31
N VAL A 108 -7.29 -25.96 -15.31
CA VAL A 108 -7.28 -26.80 -14.10
C VAL A 108 -5.92 -27.46 -13.93
N LEU A 109 -5.40 -27.42 -12.71
CA LEU A 109 -4.13 -28.05 -12.35
C LEU A 109 -4.34 -29.52 -12.01
N VAL A 110 -3.42 -30.38 -12.43
CA VAL A 110 -3.40 -31.79 -12.04
C VAL A 110 -1.97 -32.35 -11.94
N GLN A 111 -1.72 -33.20 -10.95
CA GLN A 111 -0.47 -33.98 -10.90
C GLN A 111 -0.54 -35.18 -11.85
N CYS A 112 0.62 -35.67 -12.32
CA CYS A 112 0.72 -36.84 -13.20
C CYS A 112 0.42 -38.20 -12.52
N ARG A 113 -0.62 -38.29 -11.70
CA ARG A 113 -1.12 -39.54 -11.10
C ARG A 113 -2.42 -39.97 -11.79
N PRO A 114 -2.59 -41.26 -12.14
CA PRO A 114 -3.73 -41.70 -12.93
C PRO A 114 -5.09 -41.31 -12.35
N GLU A 115 -5.30 -41.56 -11.07
CA GLU A 115 -6.56 -41.29 -10.37
C GLU A 115 -6.88 -39.79 -10.29
N LEU A 116 -5.86 -38.93 -10.26
CA LEU A 116 -6.04 -37.49 -10.23
C LEU A 116 -6.40 -36.95 -11.61
N ILE A 117 -5.78 -37.48 -12.66
CA ILE A 117 -6.12 -37.13 -14.05
C ILE A 117 -7.54 -37.58 -14.36
N GLU A 118 -7.92 -38.82 -14.03
CA GLU A 118 -9.28 -39.34 -14.23
C GLU A 118 -10.33 -38.42 -13.59
N ARG A 119 -10.14 -38.08 -12.30
CA ARG A 119 -11.02 -37.17 -11.58
C ARG A 119 -11.07 -35.75 -12.17
N THR A 120 -9.97 -35.28 -12.75
CA THR A 120 -9.94 -33.98 -13.44
C THR A 120 -10.82 -33.99 -14.68
N TYR A 121 -10.80 -35.07 -15.48
CA TYR A 121 -11.68 -35.21 -16.64
C TYR A 121 -13.15 -35.42 -16.26
N GLU A 122 -13.43 -36.11 -15.14
CA GLU A 122 -14.79 -36.16 -14.58
C GLU A 122 -15.32 -34.75 -14.28
N CYS A 123 -14.47 -33.90 -13.68
CA CYS A 123 -14.83 -32.52 -13.35
C CYS A 123 -15.14 -31.67 -14.59
N LEU A 124 -14.44 -31.90 -15.70
CA LEU A 124 -14.54 -31.10 -16.93
C LEU A 124 -15.72 -31.45 -17.84
N GLN A 125 -16.52 -32.47 -17.51
CA GLN A 125 -17.66 -32.88 -18.34
C GLN A 125 -18.63 -31.71 -18.57
N GLY A 126 -18.87 -31.36 -19.84
CA GLY A 126 -19.78 -30.28 -20.23
C GLY A 126 -19.11 -28.91 -20.38
N ALA A 127 -17.84 -28.74 -20.02
CA ALA A 127 -17.13 -27.49 -20.29
C ALA A 127 -17.04 -27.25 -21.81
N PRO A 128 -17.22 -26.02 -22.32
CA PRO A 128 -17.06 -25.73 -23.75
C PRO A 128 -15.59 -25.85 -24.19
N ARG A 129 -14.66 -25.40 -23.33
CA ARG A 129 -13.22 -25.47 -23.55
C ARG A 129 -12.47 -25.42 -22.22
N ALA A 130 -11.34 -26.13 -22.14
CA ALA A 130 -10.52 -26.15 -20.93
C ALA A 130 -9.03 -26.40 -21.26
N ILE A 131 -8.15 -25.84 -20.43
CA ILE A 131 -6.72 -26.18 -20.39
C ILE A 131 -6.49 -27.16 -19.24
N VAL A 132 -5.99 -28.35 -19.56
CA VAL A 132 -5.51 -29.30 -18.56
C VAL A 132 -4.02 -29.04 -18.35
N HIS A 133 -3.68 -28.41 -17.23
CA HIS A 133 -2.32 -28.14 -16.80
C HIS A 133 -1.83 -29.31 -15.96
N PHE A 134 -0.99 -30.17 -16.55
CA PHE A 134 -0.34 -31.25 -15.83
C PHE A 134 1.15 -30.96 -15.58
N TYR A 135 1.67 -31.41 -14.44
CA TYR A 135 3.04 -31.08 -14.04
C TYR A 135 3.67 -32.17 -13.19
N ASN A 136 5.00 -32.14 -13.16
CA ASN A 136 5.82 -32.85 -12.19
C ASN A 136 7.14 -32.11 -12.01
N SER A 137 7.73 -32.25 -10.83
CA SER A 137 8.99 -31.58 -10.50
C SER A 137 10.18 -32.25 -11.16
N THR A 138 11.10 -31.43 -11.68
CA THR A 138 12.20 -31.92 -12.54
C THR A 138 13.59 -31.65 -11.99
N ASN A 139 13.75 -30.80 -10.97
CA ASN A 139 15.08 -30.39 -10.51
C ASN A 139 15.87 -31.54 -9.82
N PRO A 140 17.21 -31.54 -9.89
CA PRO A 140 18.04 -32.61 -9.34
C PRO A 140 17.78 -32.96 -7.87
N LEU A 141 17.57 -31.96 -7.02
CA LEU A 141 17.32 -32.18 -5.60
C LEU A 141 16.01 -32.93 -5.39
N GLN A 142 14.93 -32.52 -6.06
CA GLN A 142 13.65 -33.21 -5.93
C GLN A 142 13.69 -34.61 -6.54
N ARG A 143 14.39 -34.82 -7.67
CA ARG A 143 14.60 -36.17 -8.22
C ARG A 143 15.22 -37.12 -7.20
N ASP A 144 16.25 -36.65 -6.49
CA ASP A 144 16.96 -37.41 -5.46
C ASP A 144 16.11 -37.65 -4.21
N VAL A 145 15.66 -36.57 -3.55
CA VAL A 145 15.11 -36.67 -2.18
C VAL A 145 13.60 -36.78 -2.09
N VAL A 146 12.86 -36.46 -3.17
CA VAL A 146 11.38 -36.54 -3.19
C VAL A 146 10.92 -37.78 -3.95
N PHE A 147 11.45 -38.00 -5.16
CA PHE A 147 11.02 -39.11 -6.01
C PHE A 147 11.88 -40.37 -5.85
N GLY A 148 13.18 -40.21 -5.57
CA GLY A 148 14.13 -41.32 -5.63
C GLY A 148 14.23 -41.92 -7.05
N LEU A 149 14.08 -41.07 -8.08
CA LEU A 149 14.07 -41.47 -9.49
C LEU A 149 15.19 -40.74 -10.27
N ASP A 150 15.66 -41.39 -11.33
CA ASP A 150 16.59 -40.78 -12.28
C ASP A 150 15.83 -39.91 -13.31
N LYS A 151 16.57 -39.32 -14.26
CA LYS A 151 15.99 -38.48 -15.32
C LYS A 151 14.91 -39.23 -16.12
N GLN A 152 15.15 -40.48 -16.49
CA GLN A 152 14.20 -41.27 -17.27
C GLN A 152 12.92 -41.56 -16.48
N GLY A 153 13.02 -41.93 -15.21
CA GLY A 153 11.85 -42.14 -14.36
C GLY A 153 10.97 -40.89 -14.24
N ILE A 154 11.58 -39.71 -14.23
CA ILE A 154 10.86 -38.41 -14.20
C ILE A 154 10.21 -38.09 -15.55
N VAL A 155 10.88 -38.41 -16.66
CA VAL A 155 10.29 -38.33 -18.02
C VAL A 155 9.11 -39.27 -18.13
N ASP A 156 9.22 -40.50 -17.63
CA ASP A 156 8.15 -41.50 -17.67
C ASP A 156 6.90 -41.03 -16.93
N ILE A 157 7.04 -40.32 -15.80
CA ILE A 157 5.90 -39.69 -15.11
C ILE A 157 5.18 -38.70 -16.02
N ALA A 158 5.91 -37.77 -16.64
CA ALA A 158 5.35 -36.75 -17.52
C ALA A 158 4.67 -37.37 -18.75
N VAL A 159 5.35 -38.30 -19.42
CA VAL A 159 4.89 -38.98 -20.64
C VAL A 159 3.66 -39.85 -20.35
N ASN A 160 3.63 -40.57 -19.22
CA ASN A 160 2.47 -41.37 -18.84
C ASN A 160 1.27 -40.48 -18.50
N GLY A 161 1.50 -39.35 -17.83
CA GLY A 161 0.48 -38.33 -17.60
C GLY A 161 -0.11 -37.80 -18.91
N ALA A 162 0.75 -37.40 -19.85
CA ALA A 162 0.34 -36.93 -21.18
C ALA A 162 -0.47 -37.99 -21.96
N LYS A 163 -0.04 -39.26 -21.93
CA LYS A 163 -0.75 -40.38 -22.59
C LYS A 163 -2.14 -40.57 -22.01
N LEU A 164 -2.26 -40.49 -20.68
CA LEU A 164 -3.55 -40.63 -20.01
C LEU A 164 -4.46 -39.45 -20.31
N CYS A 165 -3.95 -38.22 -20.29
CA CYS A 165 -4.69 -37.03 -20.71
C CYS A 165 -5.25 -37.20 -22.12
N ARG A 166 -4.42 -37.59 -23.10
CA ARG A 166 -4.87 -37.82 -24.49
C ARG A 166 -5.92 -38.91 -24.61
N LYS A 167 -5.78 -39.99 -23.83
CA LYS A 167 -6.78 -41.07 -23.77
C LYS A 167 -8.12 -40.56 -23.23
N LEU A 168 -8.09 -39.74 -22.17
CA LEU A 168 -9.29 -39.24 -21.50
C LEU A 168 -9.96 -38.06 -22.22
N GLU A 169 -9.31 -37.40 -23.18
CA GLU A 169 -9.95 -36.42 -24.07
C GLU A 169 -11.23 -36.99 -24.72
N GLN A 170 -11.26 -38.31 -24.99
CA GLN A 170 -12.41 -39.02 -25.56
C GLN A 170 -13.63 -39.10 -24.62
N THR A 171 -13.45 -38.91 -23.31
CA THR A 171 -14.56 -38.93 -22.33
C THR A 171 -15.32 -37.61 -22.27
N VAL A 172 -14.75 -36.54 -22.84
CA VAL A 172 -15.32 -35.19 -22.92
C VAL A 172 -15.38 -34.69 -24.38
N PRO A 173 -16.07 -35.42 -25.29
CA PRO A 173 -15.97 -35.19 -26.73
C PRO A 173 -16.50 -33.83 -27.22
N THR A 174 -17.28 -33.14 -26.40
CA THR A 174 -17.81 -31.80 -26.69
C THR A 174 -16.90 -30.67 -26.18
N THR A 175 -15.90 -30.98 -25.37
CA THR A 175 -14.99 -30.02 -24.76
C THR A 175 -13.75 -29.84 -25.62
N GLN A 176 -13.43 -28.59 -25.96
CA GLN A 176 -12.17 -28.29 -26.64
C GLN A 176 -11.02 -28.29 -25.63
N ILE A 177 -10.27 -29.40 -25.56
CA ILE A 177 -9.13 -29.54 -24.65
C ILE A 177 -7.86 -28.97 -25.29
N ARG A 178 -7.19 -28.11 -24.51
CA ARG A 178 -5.80 -27.68 -24.68
C ARG A 178 -4.95 -28.19 -23.53
N TYR A 179 -3.65 -28.27 -23.76
CA TYR A 179 -2.71 -28.81 -22.78
C TYR A 179 -1.68 -27.77 -22.36
N GLU A 180 -1.38 -27.77 -21.08
CA GLU A 180 -0.23 -27.10 -20.50
C GLU A 180 0.63 -28.13 -19.75
N TYR A 181 1.94 -28.05 -19.96
CA TYR A 181 2.91 -28.83 -19.20
C TYR A 181 3.92 -27.91 -18.51
N SER A 182 4.15 -28.16 -17.22
CA SER A 182 5.20 -27.50 -16.43
C SER A 182 6.26 -28.50 -15.96
N PRO A 183 7.54 -28.36 -16.37
CA PRO A 183 8.67 -28.90 -15.61
C PRO A 183 8.82 -28.10 -14.31
N GLU A 184 8.15 -28.52 -13.24
CA GLU A 184 8.13 -27.77 -11.97
C GLU A 184 9.54 -27.67 -11.37
N SER A 185 9.81 -26.53 -10.72
CA SER A 185 11.16 -26.13 -10.31
C SER A 185 12.11 -25.97 -11.50
N PHE A 186 11.62 -25.43 -12.62
CA PHE A 186 12.39 -25.20 -13.84
C PHE A 186 13.69 -24.44 -13.60
N THR A 187 13.68 -23.38 -12.76
CA THR A 187 14.88 -22.57 -12.46
C THR A 187 16.04 -23.33 -11.82
N LEU A 188 15.76 -24.50 -11.23
CA LEU A 188 16.73 -25.41 -10.63
C LEU A 188 16.99 -26.65 -11.48
N THR A 189 16.31 -26.79 -12.61
CA THR A 189 16.45 -27.92 -13.54
C THR A 189 17.54 -27.62 -14.57
N GLU A 190 18.28 -28.65 -14.99
CA GLU A 190 19.25 -28.51 -16.06
C GLU A 190 18.53 -28.10 -17.37
N PRO A 191 18.94 -27.01 -18.06
CA PRO A 191 18.23 -26.51 -19.24
C PRO A 191 18.03 -27.56 -20.33
N GLU A 192 19.05 -28.39 -20.58
CA GLU A 192 18.98 -29.48 -21.57
C GLU A 192 17.95 -30.53 -21.17
N PHE A 193 17.85 -30.85 -19.88
CA PHE A 193 16.86 -31.81 -19.39
C PHE A 193 15.43 -31.23 -19.42
N ALA A 194 15.29 -29.93 -19.19
CA ALA A 194 14.00 -29.24 -19.33
C ALA A 194 13.48 -29.30 -20.78
N ILE A 195 14.35 -29.14 -21.78
CA ILE A 195 14.00 -29.36 -23.19
C ILE A 195 13.62 -30.82 -23.43
N GLU A 196 14.46 -31.77 -23.02
CA GLU A 196 14.24 -33.21 -23.21
C GLU A 196 12.86 -33.67 -22.73
N ILE A 197 12.49 -33.31 -21.49
CA ILE A 197 11.20 -33.73 -20.93
C ILE A 197 10.01 -33.03 -21.59
N CYS A 198 10.15 -31.76 -21.95
CA CYS A 198 9.10 -31.04 -22.69
C CYS A 198 8.89 -31.65 -24.08
N GLU A 199 9.97 -31.98 -24.79
CA GLU A 199 9.89 -32.61 -26.11
C GLU A 199 9.29 -34.01 -26.05
N ALA A 200 9.57 -34.79 -25.00
CA ALA A 200 8.95 -36.09 -24.76
C ALA A 200 7.43 -35.97 -24.50
N VAL A 201 7.00 -34.93 -23.80
CA VAL A 201 5.57 -34.61 -23.64
C VAL A 201 4.96 -34.20 -24.99
N MET A 202 5.66 -33.38 -25.78
CA MET A 202 5.22 -32.97 -27.11
C MET A 202 5.08 -34.15 -28.08
N ASP A 203 5.90 -35.20 -27.95
CA ASP A 203 5.77 -36.42 -28.77
C ASP A 203 4.46 -37.19 -28.52
N VAL A 204 3.85 -36.99 -27.35
CA VAL A 204 2.56 -37.60 -27.00
C VAL A 204 1.39 -36.68 -27.35
N ILE A 205 1.53 -35.38 -27.06
CA ILE A 205 0.48 -34.39 -27.29
C ILE A 205 0.33 -34.06 -28.78
N GLU A 206 1.42 -34.12 -29.54
CA GLU A 206 1.50 -33.81 -30.97
C GLU A 206 0.91 -32.41 -31.29
N PRO A 207 1.46 -31.33 -30.69
CA PRO A 207 0.93 -29.99 -30.89
C PRO A 207 1.11 -29.50 -32.32
N THR A 208 0.24 -28.58 -32.73
CA THR A 208 0.27 -27.93 -34.05
C THR A 208 0.16 -26.40 -33.87
N PRO A 209 0.47 -25.58 -34.89
CA PRO A 209 0.26 -24.14 -34.80
C PRO A 209 -1.20 -23.75 -34.50
N GLU A 210 -2.17 -24.55 -34.95
CA GLU A 210 -3.60 -24.34 -34.71
C GLU A 210 -4.07 -24.85 -33.34
N ARG A 211 -3.35 -25.84 -32.78
CA ARG A 211 -3.59 -26.38 -31.43
C ARG A 211 -2.25 -26.45 -30.68
N PRO A 212 -1.69 -25.31 -30.27
CA PRO A 212 -0.38 -25.29 -29.64
C PRO A 212 -0.47 -25.84 -28.21
N ILE A 213 0.62 -26.45 -27.75
CA ILE A 213 0.81 -26.79 -26.34
C ILE A 213 1.38 -25.58 -25.60
N ILE A 214 0.96 -25.37 -24.36
CA ILE A 214 1.61 -24.42 -23.46
C ILE A 214 2.75 -25.14 -22.74
N LEU A 215 3.96 -24.61 -22.84
CA LEU A 215 5.09 -25.04 -22.02
C LEU A 215 5.37 -23.93 -21.00
N ASN A 216 4.97 -24.17 -19.76
CA ASN A 216 5.07 -23.19 -18.70
C ASN A 216 6.35 -23.42 -17.90
N LEU A 217 7.15 -22.35 -17.74
CA LEU A 217 8.53 -22.41 -17.25
C LEU A 217 8.63 -21.69 -15.90
N PRO A 218 8.20 -22.34 -14.80
CA PRO A 218 8.01 -21.65 -13.53
C PRO A 218 9.34 -21.32 -12.84
N ALA A 219 9.48 -20.08 -12.37
CA ALA A 219 10.43 -19.81 -11.29
C ALA A 219 9.78 -20.16 -9.95
N THR A 220 9.50 -21.46 -9.74
CA THR A 220 8.88 -21.99 -8.51
C THR A 220 9.61 -21.47 -7.26
N VAL A 221 10.94 -21.39 -7.36
CA VAL A 221 11.76 -20.56 -6.50
C VAL A 221 12.55 -19.61 -7.39
N GLU A 222 12.54 -18.32 -7.07
CA GLU A 222 13.36 -17.33 -7.75
C GLU A 222 14.83 -17.50 -7.32
N CYS A 223 15.65 -18.19 -8.13
CA CYS A 223 17.01 -18.60 -7.73
C CYS A 223 18.14 -17.68 -8.20
N TYR A 224 17.92 -16.89 -9.26
CA TYR A 224 18.92 -16.00 -9.85
C TYR A 224 18.30 -14.66 -10.23
N THR A 225 19.13 -13.72 -10.68
CA THR A 225 18.69 -12.39 -11.12
C THR A 225 17.85 -12.49 -12.41
N PRO A 226 16.93 -11.56 -12.67
CA PRO A 226 15.96 -11.67 -13.76
C PRO A 226 16.60 -11.70 -15.15
N ASN A 227 17.78 -11.09 -15.32
CA ASN A 227 18.54 -11.19 -16.57
C ASN A 227 19.04 -12.62 -16.88
N VAL A 228 19.30 -13.43 -15.85
CA VAL A 228 19.67 -14.84 -16.03
C VAL A 228 18.42 -15.65 -16.37
N TYR A 229 17.26 -15.34 -15.78
CA TYR A 229 15.99 -15.95 -16.17
C TYR A 229 15.68 -15.70 -17.64
N ALA A 230 15.79 -14.45 -18.10
CA ALA A 230 15.64 -14.09 -19.50
C ALA A 230 16.62 -14.83 -20.43
N ASP A 231 17.88 -15.00 -20.02
CA ASP A 231 18.85 -15.82 -20.78
C ASP A 231 18.37 -17.28 -20.90
N VAL A 232 17.82 -17.87 -19.84
CA VAL A 232 17.28 -19.25 -19.88
C VAL A 232 16.04 -19.34 -20.76
N ILE A 233 15.13 -18.36 -20.68
CA ILE A 233 13.93 -18.32 -21.53
C ILE A 233 14.30 -18.17 -23.01
N GLU A 234 15.19 -17.24 -23.35
CA GLU A 234 15.66 -17.06 -24.72
C GLU A 234 16.37 -18.33 -25.22
N TRP A 235 17.22 -18.93 -24.39
CA TRP A 235 17.86 -20.19 -24.72
C TRP A 235 16.83 -21.30 -24.94
N PHE A 236 15.85 -21.46 -24.06
CA PHE A 236 14.79 -22.47 -24.21
C PHE A 236 14.03 -22.28 -25.52
N GLY A 237 13.60 -21.05 -25.81
CA GLY A 237 12.86 -20.72 -27.04
C GLY A 237 13.65 -20.95 -28.33
N ARG A 238 14.99 -20.84 -28.29
CA ARG A 238 15.87 -21.15 -29.43
C ARG A 238 16.07 -22.65 -29.65
N HIS A 239 15.93 -23.47 -28.61
CA HIS A 239 16.29 -24.89 -28.66
C HIS A 239 15.09 -25.83 -28.68
N ILE A 240 13.91 -25.41 -28.22
CA ILE A 240 12.71 -26.24 -28.28
C ILE A 240 12.29 -26.48 -29.74
N ARG A 241 12.11 -27.75 -30.12
CA ARG A 241 11.63 -28.07 -31.47
C ARG A 241 10.22 -27.55 -31.70
N GLN A 242 9.85 -27.34 -32.96
CA GLN A 242 8.50 -26.94 -33.37
C GLN A 242 8.00 -25.69 -32.60
N ARG A 243 8.87 -24.69 -32.38
CA ARG A 243 8.58 -23.45 -31.63
C ARG A 243 7.26 -22.76 -32.01
N SER A 244 6.82 -22.86 -33.28
CA SER A 244 5.53 -22.31 -33.76
C SER A 244 4.28 -23.02 -33.23
N SER A 245 4.44 -24.22 -32.64
CA SER A 245 3.37 -25.03 -32.02
C SER A 245 3.44 -24.98 -30.49
N VAL A 246 4.27 -24.09 -29.94
CA VAL A 246 4.52 -23.94 -28.50
C VAL A 246 4.17 -22.52 -28.09
N VAL A 247 3.37 -22.39 -27.02
CA VAL A 247 3.20 -21.15 -26.28
C VAL A 247 4.13 -21.22 -25.07
N ILE A 248 5.21 -20.44 -25.07
CA ILE A 248 6.11 -20.36 -23.92
C ILE A 248 5.45 -19.48 -22.86
N SER A 249 5.16 -20.07 -21.72
CA SER A 249 4.52 -19.40 -20.58
C SER A 249 5.51 -19.18 -19.45
N LEU A 250 5.43 -18.01 -18.81
CA LEU A 250 6.23 -17.65 -17.63
C LEU A 250 5.35 -17.76 -16.39
N HIS A 251 5.88 -18.34 -15.32
CA HIS A 251 5.24 -18.36 -14.00
C HIS A 251 6.28 -18.01 -12.92
N PRO A 252 6.67 -16.72 -12.80
CA PRO A 252 7.70 -16.34 -11.85
C PRO A 252 7.14 -16.08 -10.44
N HIS A 253 7.71 -16.75 -9.43
CA HIS A 253 7.54 -16.38 -8.02
C HIS A 253 8.56 -15.30 -7.62
N ASN A 254 8.44 -14.74 -6.41
CA ASN A 254 9.08 -13.48 -6.02
C ASN A 254 10.11 -13.60 -4.88
N ASP A 255 10.78 -14.75 -4.72
CA ASP A 255 11.63 -15.04 -3.54
C ASP A 255 12.80 -14.06 -3.36
N ARG A 256 13.25 -13.41 -4.44
CA ARG A 256 14.32 -12.40 -4.45
C ARG A 256 13.78 -10.99 -4.72
N GLY A 257 12.46 -10.82 -4.77
CA GLY A 257 11.78 -9.54 -4.99
C GLY A 257 11.87 -9.03 -6.42
N THR A 258 12.11 -9.90 -7.41
CA THR A 258 12.30 -9.49 -8.81
C THR A 258 11.38 -10.19 -9.82
N ALA A 259 10.25 -10.76 -9.38
CA ALA A 259 9.30 -11.47 -10.25
C ALA A 259 8.78 -10.62 -11.43
N THR A 260 8.43 -9.35 -11.18
CA THR A 260 8.01 -8.42 -12.24
C THR A 260 9.09 -8.25 -13.30
N ALA A 261 10.35 -8.05 -12.88
CA ALA A 261 11.45 -7.93 -13.82
C ALA A 261 11.73 -9.26 -14.55
N ALA A 262 11.59 -10.40 -13.88
CA ALA A 262 11.74 -11.71 -14.51
C ALA A 262 10.70 -11.93 -15.61
N ALA A 263 9.44 -11.55 -15.36
CA ALA A 263 8.38 -11.62 -16.36
C ALA A 263 8.62 -10.66 -17.55
N GLU A 264 8.91 -9.39 -17.29
CA GLU A 264 9.16 -8.40 -18.36
C GLU A 264 10.34 -8.82 -19.25
N LEU A 265 11.48 -9.18 -18.64
CA LEU A 265 12.65 -9.61 -19.41
C LEU A 265 12.43 -10.97 -20.09
N GLY A 266 11.64 -11.87 -19.50
CA GLY A 266 11.25 -13.13 -20.12
C GLY A 266 10.36 -12.94 -21.35
N VAL A 267 9.45 -11.97 -21.34
CA VAL A 267 8.66 -11.58 -22.52
C VAL A 267 9.58 -11.02 -23.60
N LEU A 268 10.52 -10.12 -23.25
CA LEU A 268 11.54 -9.64 -24.20
C LEU A 268 12.43 -10.76 -24.76
N ALA A 269 12.60 -11.85 -24.01
CA ALA A 269 13.32 -13.06 -24.43
C ALA A 269 12.51 -13.99 -25.35
N GLY A 270 11.26 -13.65 -25.66
CA GLY A 270 10.43 -14.38 -26.60
C GLY A 270 9.42 -15.33 -25.96
N ALA A 271 9.05 -15.10 -24.70
CA ALA A 271 7.87 -15.74 -24.12
C ALA A 271 6.56 -15.14 -24.66
N ASP A 272 5.54 -15.98 -24.77
CA ASP A 272 4.25 -15.63 -25.40
C ASP A 272 3.17 -15.32 -24.34
N ARG A 273 3.33 -15.86 -23.12
CA ARG A 273 2.29 -15.91 -22.08
C ARG A 273 2.87 -15.70 -20.68
N VAL A 274 2.10 -15.11 -19.79
CA VAL A 274 2.46 -14.90 -18.38
C VAL A 274 1.33 -15.35 -17.45
N GLU A 275 1.67 -16.21 -16.50
CA GLU A 275 0.84 -16.60 -15.36
C GLU A 275 1.19 -15.77 -14.13
N GLY A 276 0.17 -15.33 -13.39
CA GLY A 276 0.36 -14.61 -12.15
C GLY A 276 -0.96 -14.33 -11.44
N THR A 277 -0.92 -13.42 -10.48
CA THR A 277 -2.10 -13.08 -9.68
C THR A 277 -2.32 -11.57 -9.59
N LEU A 278 -3.51 -11.16 -9.17
CA LEU A 278 -3.77 -9.79 -8.82
C LEU A 278 -2.98 -9.41 -7.57
N PHE A 279 -2.17 -8.35 -7.67
CA PHE A 279 -1.38 -7.81 -6.56
C PHE A 279 -0.35 -8.80 -5.98
N GLY A 280 0.07 -9.79 -6.76
CA GLY A 280 1.18 -10.69 -6.42
C GLY A 280 0.89 -11.62 -5.25
N ASN A 281 -0.37 -12.07 -5.08
CA ASN A 281 -0.70 -13.14 -4.16
C ASN A 281 -0.12 -14.50 -4.62
N GLY A 282 0.13 -15.41 -3.69
CA GLY A 282 0.69 -16.74 -3.98
C GLY A 282 1.63 -17.21 -2.88
N GLU A 283 2.20 -18.39 -3.07
CA GLU A 283 3.02 -19.05 -2.05
C GLU A 283 4.22 -18.19 -1.61
N ARG A 284 4.49 -18.14 -0.29
CA ARG A 284 5.63 -17.44 0.35
C ARG A 284 5.71 -15.94 0.06
N THR A 285 6.33 -15.59 -1.07
CA THR A 285 6.57 -14.21 -1.52
C THR A 285 5.63 -13.79 -2.65
N GLY A 286 4.81 -14.73 -3.13
CA GLY A 286 3.79 -14.48 -4.13
C GLY A 286 4.22 -14.77 -5.56
N ASN A 287 3.21 -14.85 -6.44
CA ASN A 287 3.39 -14.82 -7.88
C ASN A 287 3.74 -13.41 -8.35
N VAL A 288 4.12 -13.30 -9.63
CA VAL A 288 4.18 -12.00 -10.29
C VAL A 288 2.82 -11.31 -10.29
N ASP A 289 2.83 -10.01 -10.03
CA ASP A 289 1.64 -9.16 -10.03
C ASP A 289 1.24 -8.76 -11.46
N LEU A 290 0.12 -9.31 -11.93
CA LEU A 290 -0.41 -9.03 -13.27
C LEU A 290 -0.97 -7.61 -13.42
N VAL A 291 -1.47 -7.01 -12.34
CA VAL A 291 -1.94 -5.61 -12.37
C VAL A 291 -0.75 -4.68 -12.57
N ASN A 292 0.37 -4.95 -11.88
CA ASN A 292 1.61 -4.22 -12.05
C ASN A 292 2.15 -4.33 -13.48
N LEU A 293 2.20 -5.54 -14.05
CA LEU A 293 2.64 -5.74 -15.44
C LEU A 293 1.73 -5.03 -16.46
N ALA A 294 0.41 -5.10 -16.29
CA ALA A 294 -0.54 -4.42 -17.16
C ALA A 294 -0.34 -2.89 -17.14
N ILE A 295 -0.14 -2.30 -15.96
CA ILE A 295 0.09 -0.86 -15.84
C ILE A 295 1.47 -0.48 -16.39
N ASN A 296 2.49 -1.32 -16.23
CA ASN A 296 3.80 -1.11 -16.82
C ASN A 296 3.73 -1.02 -18.36
N LEU A 297 2.91 -1.84 -19.02
CA LEU A 297 2.64 -1.70 -20.46
C LEU A 297 1.91 -0.39 -20.77
N PHE A 298 0.85 -0.09 -20.01
CA PHE A 298 0.03 1.11 -20.20
C PHE A 298 0.85 2.40 -20.14
N VAL A 299 1.75 2.56 -19.15
CA VAL A 299 2.58 3.76 -19.02
C VAL A 299 3.65 3.87 -20.12
N ASN A 300 3.95 2.78 -20.83
CA ASN A 300 4.78 2.77 -22.03
C ASN A 300 3.98 2.95 -23.33
N GLY A 301 2.68 3.24 -23.24
CA GLY A 301 1.81 3.47 -24.40
C GLY A 301 1.36 2.20 -25.12
N ILE A 302 1.44 1.05 -24.45
CA ILE A 302 1.02 -0.26 -24.99
C ILE A 302 -0.28 -0.66 -24.32
N ASP A 303 -1.28 -1.07 -25.12
CA ASP A 303 -2.55 -1.58 -24.59
C ASP A 303 -2.32 -2.92 -23.86
N PRO A 304 -2.55 -3.01 -22.53
CA PRO A 304 -2.39 -4.24 -21.78
C PRO A 304 -3.48 -5.28 -22.10
N ARG A 305 -4.54 -4.89 -22.81
CA ARG A 305 -5.74 -5.71 -23.08
C ARG A 305 -6.46 -6.18 -21.81
N LEU A 306 -6.28 -5.45 -20.71
CA LEU A 306 -6.94 -5.65 -19.42
C LEU A 306 -7.48 -4.31 -18.92
N ASP A 307 -8.71 -4.30 -18.39
CA ASP A 307 -9.34 -3.13 -17.81
C ASP A 307 -8.79 -2.85 -16.40
N ILE A 308 -7.97 -1.81 -16.31
CA ILE A 308 -7.31 -1.32 -15.10
C ILE A 308 -7.89 0.02 -14.62
N THR A 309 -9.05 0.43 -15.14
CA THR A 309 -9.59 1.79 -14.95
C THR A 309 -10.10 2.08 -13.53
N ASP A 310 -10.46 1.07 -12.75
CA ASP A 310 -10.85 1.19 -11.33
C ASP A 310 -10.01 0.24 -10.47
N ILE A 311 -8.76 0.64 -10.22
CA ILE A 311 -7.81 -0.18 -9.46
C ILE A 311 -8.25 -0.38 -8.00
N ASP A 312 -9.02 0.55 -7.45
CA ASP A 312 -9.53 0.45 -6.08
C ASP A 312 -10.65 -0.59 -5.97
N ALA A 313 -11.49 -0.77 -6.99
CA ALA A 313 -12.44 -1.87 -7.04
C ALA A 313 -11.75 -3.24 -7.12
N LEU A 314 -10.68 -3.33 -7.92
CA LEU A 314 -9.84 -4.53 -7.99
C LEU A 314 -9.20 -4.81 -6.63
N ARG A 315 -8.58 -3.80 -6.00
CA ARG A 315 -8.00 -3.91 -4.66
C ARG A 315 -9.01 -4.41 -3.63
N ARG A 316 -10.18 -3.77 -3.52
CA ARG A 316 -11.23 -4.18 -2.57
C ARG A 316 -11.69 -5.62 -2.79
N THR A 317 -11.73 -6.05 -4.05
CA THR A 317 -12.10 -7.43 -4.38
C THR A 317 -11.00 -8.40 -3.98
N ALA A 318 -9.74 -8.12 -4.31
CA ALA A 318 -8.61 -8.94 -3.92
C ALA A 318 -8.47 -9.03 -2.39
N GLU A 319 -8.54 -7.90 -1.66
CA GLU A 319 -8.46 -7.90 -0.20
C GLU A 319 -9.62 -8.68 0.45
N TYR A 320 -10.83 -8.57 -0.11
CA TYR A 320 -11.99 -9.35 0.37
C TYR A 320 -11.82 -10.85 0.13
N CYS A 321 -11.37 -11.25 -1.07
CA CYS A 321 -11.23 -12.65 -1.46
C CYS A 321 -10.03 -13.31 -0.77
N ASN A 322 -8.88 -12.62 -0.76
CA ASN A 322 -7.62 -13.14 -0.22
C ASN A 322 -7.55 -12.99 1.30
N ARG A 323 -8.34 -12.09 1.90
CA ARG A 323 -8.24 -11.71 3.33
C ARG A 323 -6.84 -11.24 3.73
N LEU A 324 -6.10 -10.71 2.76
CA LEU A 324 -4.78 -10.14 2.93
C LEU A 324 -4.80 -8.70 2.42
N PRO A 325 -4.20 -7.75 3.17
CA PRO A 325 -4.17 -6.35 2.75
C PRO A 325 -3.18 -6.15 1.60
N VAL A 326 -3.49 -5.22 0.70
CA VAL A 326 -2.49 -4.72 -0.25
C VAL A 326 -1.57 -3.75 0.46
N HIS A 327 -0.25 -3.90 0.28
CA HIS A 327 0.73 -3.10 1.00
C HIS A 327 0.62 -1.60 0.62
N PRO A 328 0.78 -0.65 1.56
CA PRO A 328 0.65 0.80 1.26
C PRO A 328 1.62 1.34 0.21
N ARG A 329 2.69 0.62 -0.10
CA ARG A 329 3.67 0.97 -1.16
C ARG A 329 3.65 0.00 -2.34
N HIS A 330 2.64 -0.87 -2.42
CA HIS A 330 2.47 -1.77 -3.56
C HIS A 330 2.31 -0.94 -4.84
N PRO A 331 3.09 -1.19 -5.90
CA PRO A 331 3.07 -0.36 -7.12
C PRO A 331 1.65 -0.08 -7.59
N TRP A 332 1.40 1.18 -7.98
CA TRP A 332 0.13 1.69 -8.53
C TRP A 332 -1.09 1.72 -7.61
N VAL A 333 -1.26 0.73 -6.72
CA VAL A 333 -2.50 0.58 -5.93
C VAL A 333 -2.34 0.99 -4.46
N GLY A 334 -1.11 0.93 -3.92
CA GLY A 334 -0.85 1.20 -2.52
C GLY A 334 -1.27 2.61 -2.11
N ASP A 335 -1.71 2.77 -0.85
CA ASP A 335 -2.22 4.06 -0.34
C ASP A 335 -1.25 5.24 -0.51
N LEU A 336 0.06 4.98 -0.55
CA LEU A 336 1.08 6.03 -0.56
C LEU A 336 1.67 6.32 -1.96
N VAL A 337 1.26 5.59 -3.00
CA VAL A 337 1.95 5.64 -4.31
C VAL A 337 1.65 6.91 -5.12
N TYR A 338 0.53 7.57 -4.85
CA TYR A 338 0.18 8.88 -5.43
C TYR A 338 0.30 10.02 -4.42
N THR A 339 1.08 9.80 -3.35
CA THR A 339 1.28 10.79 -2.29
C THR A 339 2.66 11.43 -2.39
N ALA A 340 2.74 12.76 -2.25
CA ALA A 340 4.01 13.48 -2.13
C ALA A 340 4.14 14.20 -0.78
N PHE A 341 5.06 13.73 0.07
CA PHE A 341 5.33 14.34 1.39
C PHE A 341 6.28 15.53 1.32
N SER A 342 7.16 15.58 0.31
CA SER A 342 8.13 16.66 0.16
C SER A 342 7.48 17.92 -0.41
N GLY A 343 7.65 19.06 0.26
CA GLY A 343 7.15 20.34 -0.23
C GLY A 343 7.74 20.77 -1.58
N SER A 344 8.98 20.34 -1.91
CA SER A 344 9.55 20.60 -3.24
C SER A 344 8.91 19.74 -4.32
N HIS A 345 8.54 18.49 -4.01
CA HIS A 345 7.83 17.62 -4.95
C HIS A 345 6.41 18.14 -5.19
N GLN A 346 5.71 18.58 -4.14
CA GLN A 346 4.38 19.18 -4.24
C GLN A 346 4.38 20.43 -5.16
N ASP A 347 5.36 21.32 -5.01
CA ASP A 347 5.49 22.51 -5.87
C ASP A 347 5.73 22.14 -7.34
N ALA A 348 6.57 21.14 -7.61
CA ALA A 348 6.85 20.66 -8.96
C ALA A 348 5.64 19.96 -9.60
N ILE A 349 4.93 19.12 -8.83
CA ILE A 349 3.68 18.48 -9.26
C ILE A 349 2.65 19.54 -9.63
N LYS A 350 2.44 20.54 -8.76
CA LYS A 350 1.53 21.66 -9.04
C LYS A 350 1.88 22.37 -10.35
N LYS A 351 3.16 22.69 -10.57
CA LYS A 351 3.61 23.33 -11.82
C LYS A 351 3.37 22.46 -13.06
N GLY A 352 3.54 21.13 -12.92
CA GLY A 352 3.23 20.16 -13.98
C GLY A 352 1.75 20.15 -14.32
N LEU A 353 0.89 20.06 -13.31
CA LEU A 353 -0.57 20.12 -13.46
C LEU A 353 -1.04 21.44 -14.08
N ASP A 354 -0.58 22.59 -13.56
CA ASP A 354 -0.89 23.92 -14.11
C ASP A 354 -0.45 24.03 -15.60
N ALA A 355 0.63 23.34 -16.00
CA ALA A 355 1.09 23.30 -17.38
C ALA A 355 0.23 22.39 -18.26
N LEU A 356 -0.21 21.24 -17.75
CA LEU A 356 -1.16 20.36 -18.45
C LEU A 356 -2.50 21.06 -18.68
N ASP A 357 -3.05 21.74 -17.68
CA ASP A 357 -4.32 22.47 -17.82
C ASP A 357 -4.25 23.54 -18.93
N ARG A 358 -3.13 24.27 -19.03
CA ARG A 358 -2.91 25.22 -20.13
C ARG A 358 -2.79 24.55 -21.49
N LYS A 359 -2.12 23.40 -21.57
CA LYS A 359 -2.00 22.62 -22.81
C LYS A 359 -3.36 22.07 -23.24
N ALA A 360 -4.14 21.54 -22.30
CA ALA A 360 -5.49 21.05 -22.52
C ALA A 360 -6.43 22.16 -23.01
N ALA A 361 -6.40 23.33 -22.38
CA ALA A 361 -7.20 24.49 -22.82
C ALA A 361 -6.82 25.04 -24.21
N ALA A 362 -5.57 24.81 -24.65
CA ALA A 362 -5.10 25.18 -25.98
C ALA A 362 -5.33 24.08 -27.04
N SER A 363 -5.69 22.86 -26.61
CA SER A 363 -5.95 21.73 -27.48
C SER A 363 -7.37 21.81 -28.07
N PRO A 364 -7.58 21.43 -29.35
CA PRO A 364 -8.91 21.37 -29.95
C PRO A 364 -9.90 20.45 -29.21
N THR A 365 -9.41 19.42 -28.52
CA THR A 365 -10.23 18.46 -27.77
C THR A 365 -10.54 18.93 -26.35
N GLY A 366 -9.85 19.96 -25.86
CA GLY A 366 -9.92 20.35 -24.44
C GLY A 366 -9.14 19.42 -23.51
N GLU A 367 -8.33 18.50 -24.04
CA GLU A 367 -7.55 17.51 -23.30
C GLU A 367 -6.05 17.65 -23.58
N TYR A 368 -5.20 17.25 -22.63
CA TYR A 368 -3.76 17.18 -22.86
C TYR A 368 -3.41 15.97 -23.73
N GLU A 369 -2.44 16.13 -24.64
CA GLU A 369 -2.01 15.02 -25.52
C GLU A 369 -1.08 14.03 -24.81
N GLN A 370 -0.22 14.52 -23.92
CA GLN A 370 0.77 13.70 -23.22
C GLN A 370 0.89 14.09 -21.75
N TRP A 371 0.93 13.08 -20.88
CA TRP A 371 1.18 13.25 -19.45
C TRP A 371 2.58 13.85 -19.21
N GLY A 372 2.67 14.81 -18.29
CA GLY A 372 3.89 15.60 -18.09
C GLY A 372 3.97 16.22 -16.71
N VAL A 373 3.76 15.43 -15.66
CA VAL A 373 3.83 15.89 -14.26
C VAL A 373 5.05 15.28 -13.57
N PRO A 374 5.96 16.11 -13.00
CA PRO A 374 7.10 15.59 -12.24
C PRO A 374 6.66 14.67 -11.10
N TYR A 375 7.43 13.60 -10.85
CA TYR A 375 7.23 12.62 -9.77
C TYR A 375 5.98 11.72 -9.87
N LEU A 376 5.04 12.00 -10.76
CA LEU A 376 3.89 11.14 -11.02
C LEU A 376 4.10 10.43 -12.36
N PRO A 377 4.37 9.11 -12.39
CA PRO A 377 4.62 8.37 -13.64
C PRO A 377 3.38 8.25 -14.54
N LEU A 378 2.17 8.39 -13.98
CA LEU A 378 0.90 8.36 -14.71
C LEU A 378 -0.10 9.34 -14.10
N ASP A 379 -1.16 9.70 -14.84
CA ASP A 379 -2.31 10.41 -14.26
C ASP A 379 -3.12 9.43 -13.38
N PRO A 380 -3.19 9.63 -12.05
CA PRO A 380 -3.92 8.73 -11.17
C PRO A 380 -5.39 8.53 -11.59
N LYS A 381 -5.99 9.50 -12.28
CA LYS A 381 -7.38 9.42 -12.76
C LYS A 381 -7.59 8.29 -13.76
N HIS A 382 -6.57 7.92 -14.54
CA HIS A 382 -6.67 6.80 -15.49
C HIS A 382 -6.88 5.45 -14.80
N LEU A 383 -6.59 5.36 -13.49
CA LEU A 383 -6.81 4.17 -12.67
C LEU A 383 -7.92 4.39 -11.62
N GLY A 384 -8.72 5.45 -11.76
CA GLY A 384 -9.80 5.77 -10.82
C GLY A 384 -9.31 6.37 -9.49
N ARG A 385 -8.04 6.80 -9.42
CA ARG A 385 -7.42 7.38 -8.22
C ARG A 385 -7.28 8.89 -8.38
N SER A 386 -6.91 9.55 -7.29
CA SER A 386 -6.54 10.97 -7.30
C SER A 386 -5.14 11.17 -6.75
N TYR A 387 -4.45 12.20 -7.24
CA TYR A 387 -3.26 12.70 -6.55
C TYR A 387 -3.67 13.25 -5.19
N GLU A 388 -3.13 12.67 -4.13
CA GLU A 388 -3.29 13.20 -2.78
C GLU A 388 -2.04 14.00 -2.41
N ALA A 389 -2.20 15.32 -2.40
CA ALA A 389 -1.30 16.16 -1.63
C ALA A 389 -1.60 15.90 -0.14
N VAL A 390 -1.09 14.78 0.39
CA VAL A 390 -1.11 14.55 1.84
C VAL A 390 -0.14 15.54 2.45
N ILE A 391 -0.66 16.71 2.78
CA ILE A 391 0.07 17.73 3.48
C ILE A 391 0.03 17.38 4.97
N ARG A 392 0.81 16.36 5.33
CA ARG A 392 1.25 16.17 6.71
C ARG A 392 2.36 17.17 6.93
N VAL A 393 2.04 18.31 7.57
CA VAL A 393 3.04 19.31 7.88
C VAL A 393 3.88 18.81 9.04
N ASN A 394 5.05 18.25 8.70
CA ASN A 394 6.11 17.94 9.65
C ASN A 394 7.20 19.02 9.62
N SER A 395 8.24 18.85 10.43
CA SER A 395 9.37 19.79 10.50
C SER A 395 10.15 19.97 9.20
N GLN A 396 9.92 19.11 8.20
CA GLN A 396 10.52 19.20 6.86
C GLN A 396 9.57 19.81 5.82
N SER A 397 8.32 20.07 6.19
CA SER A 397 7.31 20.57 5.27
C SER A 397 7.51 22.06 5.01
N GLY A 398 7.75 22.40 3.74
CA GLY A 398 8.00 23.77 3.32
C GLY A 398 6.75 24.66 3.36
N LYS A 399 6.95 25.96 3.11
CA LYS A 399 5.92 27.03 3.11
C LYS A 399 4.70 26.74 2.20
N GLY A 400 4.86 25.88 1.19
CA GLY A 400 3.79 25.49 0.28
C GLY A 400 2.72 24.64 0.95
N GLY A 401 3.11 23.81 1.92
CA GLY A 401 2.18 22.92 2.64
C GLY A 401 1.14 23.71 3.42
N VAL A 402 1.61 24.62 4.28
CA VAL A 402 0.75 25.47 5.12
C VAL A 402 -0.22 26.32 4.30
N ALA A 403 0.26 26.92 3.21
CA ALA A 403 -0.56 27.78 2.36
C ALA A 403 -1.69 27.02 1.66
N TYR A 404 -1.42 25.80 1.20
CA TYR A 404 -2.42 24.97 0.56
C TYR A 404 -3.48 24.50 1.56
N VAL A 405 -3.08 23.98 2.74
CA VAL A 405 -4.03 23.54 3.77
C VAL A 405 -4.99 24.67 4.15
N MET A 406 -4.47 25.87 4.41
CA MET A 406 -5.30 27.03 4.75
C MET A 406 -6.28 27.43 3.63
N LYS A 407 -5.87 27.28 2.37
CA LYS A 407 -6.72 27.59 1.22
C LYS A 407 -7.79 26.53 0.99
N THR A 408 -7.42 25.25 1.01
CA THR A 408 -8.29 24.14 0.61
C THR A 408 -9.27 23.76 1.72
N GLU A 409 -8.79 23.67 2.97
CA GLU A 409 -9.62 23.23 4.11
C GLU A 409 -10.42 24.39 4.73
N HIS A 410 -9.88 25.61 4.68
CA HIS A 410 -10.44 26.77 5.39
C HIS A 410 -10.76 27.98 4.50
N GLY A 411 -10.48 27.93 3.19
CA GLY A 411 -10.81 28.99 2.24
C GLY A 411 -9.93 30.25 2.34
N PHE A 412 -8.83 30.22 3.08
CA PHE A 412 -7.93 31.36 3.26
C PHE A 412 -6.76 31.33 2.27
N ASP A 413 -6.83 32.16 1.23
CA ASP A 413 -5.68 32.43 0.36
C ASP A 413 -4.73 33.44 1.04
N LEU A 414 -3.83 32.93 1.89
CA LEU A 414 -2.96 33.77 2.70
C LEU A 414 -1.95 34.54 1.81
N PRO A 415 -1.74 35.85 2.03
CA PRO A 415 -0.70 36.59 1.32
C PRO A 415 0.70 36.00 1.57
N ARG A 416 1.59 36.05 0.57
CA ARG A 416 2.91 35.39 0.63
C ARG A 416 3.73 35.70 1.88
N ARG A 417 3.67 36.94 2.39
CA ARG A 417 4.38 37.32 3.63
C ARG A 417 3.79 36.66 4.87
N LEU A 418 2.47 36.52 4.93
CA LEU A 418 1.77 35.85 6.02
C LEU A 418 1.99 34.34 5.96
N GLN A 419 2.01 33.73 4.77
CA GLN A 419 2.42 32.34 4.60
C GLN A 419 3.80 32.09 5.22
N ILE A 420 4.77 32.96 4.96
CA ILE A 420 6.12 32.86 5.51
C ILE A 420 6.13 33.00 7.04
N GLU A 421 5.34 33.93 7.57
CA GLU A 421 5.24 34.18 9.01
C GLU A 421 4.61 32.98 9.72
N PHE A 422 3.42 32.56 9.30
CA PHE A 422 2.68 31.47 9.92
C PHE A 422 3.38 30.11 9.77
N SER A 423 4.07 29.87 8.63
CA SER A 423 4.85 28.64 8.45
C SER A 423 5.96 28.49 9.50
N LYS A 424 6.52 29.59 10.03
CA LYS A 424 7.51 29.51 11.12
C LYS A 424 6.88 29.08 12.44
N THR A 425 5.67 29.56 12.72
CA THR A 425 4.91 29.14 13.90
C THR A 425 4.64 27.63 13.84
N ILE A 426 4.15 27.15 12.70
CA ILE A 426 3.90 25.72 12.48
C ILE A 426 5.20 24.90 12.55
N GLN A 427 6.29 25.40 11.97
CA GLN A 427 7.60 24.74 12.05
C GLN A 427 8.06 24.55 13.49
N HIS A 428 7.99 25.58 14.35
CA HIS A 428 8.34 25.43 15.76
C HIS A 428 7.47 24.38 16.47
N ILE A 429 6.15 24.36 16.22
CA ILE A 429 5.26 23.36 16.82
C ILE A 429 5.63 21.93 16.37
N THR A 430 6.00 21.74 15.10
CA THR A 430 6.45 20.41 14.60
C THR A 430 7.83 20.01 15.14
N GLU A 431 8.73 20.97 15.34
CA GLU A 431 10.07 20.73 15.88
C GLU A 431 10.00 20.35 17.37
N ASP A 432 9.15 21.04 18.14
CA ASP A 432 8.96 20.78 19.57
C ASP A 432 8.20 19.47 19.85
N SER A 433 7.22 19.14 19.02
CA SER A 433 6.40 17.92 19.19
C SER A 433 7.01 16.66 18.56
N GLY A 434 7.96 16.81 17.62
CA GLY A 434 8.56 15.71 16.87
C GLY A 434 7.55 14.92 16.01
N THR A 435 6.34 15.44 15.82
CA THR A 435 5.24 14.75 15.15
C THR A 435 4.62 15.62 14.06
N GLU A 436 3.86 14.98 13.17
CA GLU A 436 3.12 15.66 12.11
C GLU A 436 1.95 16.46 12.68
N ILE A 437 1.73 17.66 12.14
CA ILE A 437 0.57 18.49 12.45
C ILE A 437 -0.56 18.19 11.47
N SER A 438 -1.72 17.81 12.01
CA SER A 438 -2.94 17.65 11.23
C SER A 438 -3.52 19.02 10.82
N PRO A 439 -4.38 19.07 9.77
CA PRO A 439 -5.09 20.30 9.40
C PRO A 439 -5.84 20.96 10.56
N VAL A 440 -6.44 20.15 11.46
CA VAL A 440 -7.14 20.66 12.65
C VAL A 440 -6.19 21.39 13.59
N VAL A 441 -5.05 20.77 13.92
CA VAL A 441 -4.05 21.40 14.80
C VAL A 441 -3.44 22.63 14.15
N MET A 442 -3.27 22.63 12.82
CA MET A 442 -2.85 23.82 12.07
C MET A 442 -3.87 24.95 12.19
N TRP A 443 -5.15 24.64 12.07
CA TRP A 443 -6.22 25.63 12.22
C TRP A 443 -6.29 26.17 13.65
N ASP A 444 -6.14 25.32 14.66
CA ASP A 444 -6.10 25.74 16.07
C ASP A 444 -4.90 26.65 16.33
N ALA A 445 -3.73 26.32 15.77
CA ALA A 445 -2.55 27.19 15.85
C ALA A 445 -2.76 28.53 15.13
N PHE A 446 -3.45 28.52 13.97
CA PHE A 446 -3.82 29.74 13.27
C PHE A 446 -4.78 30.61 14.09
N GLN A 447 -5.79 29.98 14.71
CA GLN A 447 -6.74 30.66 15.58
C GLN A 447 -6.04 31.23 16.82
N ALA A 448 -5.22 30.45 17.50
CA ALA A 448 -4.49 30.91 18.68
C ALA A 448 -3.55 32.09 18.36
N GLU A 449 -2.90 32.09 17.19
CA GLU A 449 -1.96 33.15 16.81
C GLU A 449 -2.64 34.42 16.28
N TYR A 450 -3.75 34.29 15.55
CA TYR A 450 -4.37 35.39 14.81
C TYR A 450 -5.83 35.70 15.18
N LEU A 451 -6.56 34.76 15.79
CA LEU A 451 -8.00 34.84 16.10
C LEU A 451 -8.28 34.43 17.56
N ASP A 452 -7.53 35.01 18.50
CA ASP A 452 -7.63 34.70 19.93
C ASP A 452 -9.10 34.84 20.43
N PRO A 453 -9.68 33.79 21.04
CA PRO A 453 -11.05 33.84 21.57
C PRO A 453 -11.21 34.80 22.76
N GLU A 454 -10.13 35.14 23.47
CA GLU A 454 -10.11 36.15 24.54
C GLU A 454 -9.23 37.35 24.14
N PRO A 455 -9.64 38.13 23.12
CA PRO A 455 -8.79 39.21 22.63
C PRO A 455 -8.68 40.31 23.70
N HIS A 456 -7.44 40.75 23.95
CA HIS A 456 -7.15 41.90 24.82
C HIS A 456 -7.95 43.16 24.42
N PHE A 457 -8.26 43.30 23.13
CA PHE A 457 -9.14 44.34 22.58
C PHE A 457 -10.36 43.71 21.91
N ARG A 458 -11.56 43.95 22.44
CA ARG A 458 -12.83 43.56 21.82
C ARG A 458 -13.59 44.77 21.31
N LEU A 459 -13.80 44.88 20.00
CA LEU A 459 -14.70 45.89 19.43
C LEU A 459 -16.15 45.51 19.72
N SER A 460 -16.86 46.33 20.51
CA SER A 460 -18.27 46.10 20.85
C SER A 460 -19.22 46.79 19.87
N SER A 461 -18.92 48.03 19.50
CA SER A 461 -19.68 48.78 18.51
C SER A 461 -18.82 49.87 17.88
N HIS A 462 -19.24 50.35 16.71
CA HIS A 462 -18.62 51.53 16.10
C HIS A 462 -19.67 52.34 15.33
N GLU A 463 -19.47 53.65 15.29
CA GLU A 463 -20.16 54.57 14.41
C GLU A 463 -19.12 55.16 13.44
N LEU A 464 -19.43 55.10 12.15
CA LEU A 464 -18.56 55.60 11.10
C LEU A 464 -19.28 56.74 10.36
N ARG A 465 -18.59 57.86 10.18
CA ARG A 465 -19.09 58.98 9.36
C ARG A 465 -18.06 59.29 8.29
N SER A 466 -18.48 59.20 7.04
CA SER A 466 -17.66 59.56 5.89
C SER A 466 -18.22 60.82 5.27
N ASP A 467 -17.39 61.85 5.18
CA ASP A 467 -17.69 63.08 4.47
C ASP A 467 -17.20 62.98 3.03
N SER A 468 -18.14 63.12 2.10
CA SER A 468 -17.89 62.97 0.65
C SER A 468 -17.25 64.21 0.02
N GLU A 469 -17.32 65.38 0.66
CA GLU A 469 -16.66 66.60 0.16
C GLU A 469 -15.19 66.68 0.60
N SER A 470 -14.89 66.33 1.86
CA SER A 470 -13.51 66.38 2.38
C SER A 470 -12.71 65.08 2.17
N GLY A 471 -13.39 63.98 1.80
CA GLY A 471 -12.77 62.65 1.68
C GLY A 471 -12.30 62.05 3.01
N ARG A 472 -12.72 62.64 4.14
CA ARG A 472 -12.33 62.22 5.49
C ARG A 472 -13.39 61.31 6.10
N THR A 473 -12.91 60.33 6.84
CA THR A 473 -13.75 59.40 7.60
C THR A 473 -13.42 59.54 9.07
N SER A 474 -14.44 59.76 9.90
CA SER A 474 -14.34 59.68 11.35
C SER A 474 -14.96 58.38 11.85
N ILE A 475 -14.37 57.82 12.90
CA ILE A 475 -14.87 56.64 13.59
C ILE A 475 -14.89 56.90 15.08
N THR A 476 -16.01 56.57 15.71
CA THR A 476 -16.13 56.43 17.17
C THR A 476 -16.37 54.95 17.46
N ALA A 477 -15.43 54.30 18.15
CA ALA A 477 -15.48 52.87 18.44
C ALA A 477 -15.53 52.64 19.95
N GLN A 478 -16.45 51.77 20.39
CA GLN A 478 -16.50 51.25 21.75
C GLN A 478 -15.73 49.93 21.80
N LEU A 479 -14.61 49.96 22.49
CA LEU A 479 -13.78 48.80 22.78
C LEU A 479 -14.05 48.31 24.20
N VAL A 480 -13.73 47.05 24.44
CA VAL A 480 -13.52 46.49 25.77
C VAL A 480 -12.06 46.06 25.82
N VAL A 481 -11.30 46.64 26.75
CA VAL A 481 -9.87 46.36 26.94
C VAL A 481 -9.71 45.74 28.32
N ASP A 482 -9.25 44.49 28.38
CA ASP A 482 -9.17 43.72 29.64
C ASP A 482 -10.49 43.79 30.47
N GLY A 483 -11.64 43.64 29.80
CA GLY A 483 -12.95 43.71 30.44
C GLY A 483 -13.46 45.13 30.75
N SER A 484 -12.65 46.18 30.55
CA SER A 484 -13.05 47.57 30.81
C SER A 484 -13.50 48.28 29.52
N PRO A 485 -14.68 48.93 29.50
CA PRO A 485 -15.14 49.67 28.32
C PRO A 485 -14.26 50.90 28.07
N LEU A 486 -13.85 51.11 26.82
CA LEU A 486 -13.06 52.23 26.35
C LEU A 486 -13.67 52.77 25.05
N THR A 487 -14.03 54.04 25.04
CA THR A 487 -14.46 54.71 23.80
C THR A 487 -13.27 55.44 23.18
N ILE A 488 -13.00 55.15 21.92
CA ILE A 488 -11.97 55.83 21.13
C ILE A 488 -12.62 56.55 19.95
N THR A 489 -12.07 57.71 19.58
CA THR A 489 -12.50 58.43 18.37
C THR A 489 -11.28 58.85 17.57
N GLY A 490 -11.37 58.76 16.25
CA GLY A 490 -10.29 59.14 15.34
C GLY A 490 -10.80 59.46 13.96
N GLU A 491 -9.97 60.14 13.18
CA GLU A 491 -10.29 60.60 11.85
C GLU A 491 -9.11 60.33 10.91
N GLY A 492 -9.40 59.86 9.70
CA GLY A 492 -8.40 59.50 8.70
C GLY A 492 -8.95 59.59 7.28
N ASN A 493 -8.13 59.23 6.30
CA ASN A 493 -8.52 59.22 4.89
C ASN A 493 -9.37 58.00 4.48
N GLY A 494 -9.83 57.22 5.46
CA GLY A 494 -10.70 56.06 5.29
C GLY A 494 -10.94 55.34 6.61
N PRO A 495 -11.83 54.34 6.66
CA PRO A 495 -12.23 53.65 7.89
C PRO A 495 -11.07 53.03 8.68
N ILE A 496 -10.11 52.41 7.97
CA ILE A 496 -8.95 51.75 8.60
C ILE A 496 -8.00 52.79 9.19
N ASP A 497 -7.66 53.85 8.44
CA ASP A 497 -6.77 54.91 8.92
C ASP A 497 -7.38 55.63 10.14
N ALA A 498 -8.69 55.94 10.07
CA ALA A 498 -9.43 56.55 11.17
C ALA A 498 -9.39 55.68 12.43
N PHE A 499 -9.60 54.37 12.30
CA PHE A 499 -9.59 53.43 13.42
C PHE A 499 -8.19 53.23 14.02
N VAL A 500 -7.16 53.12 13.16
CA VAL A 500 -5.76 53.01 13.62
C VAL A 500 -5.33 54.27 14.38
N ARG A 501 -5.74 55.46 13.91
CA ARG A 501 -5.48 56.72 14.62
C ARG A 501 -6.24 56.81 15.94
N ALA A 502 -7.50 56.39 15.97
CA ALA A 502 -8.31 56.33 17.18
C ALA A 502 -7.66 55.42 18.25
N LEU A 503 -7.16 54.25 17.84
CA LEU A 503 -6.46 53.32 18.72
C LEU A 503 -5.18 53.92 19.29
N ARG A 504 -4.35 54.54 18.44
CA ARG A 504 -3.09 55.18 18.88
C ARG A 504 -3.33 56.31 19.89
N ALA A 505 -4.41 57.07 19.74
CA ALA A 505 -4.72 58.19 20.61
C ALA A 505 -5.43 57.76 21.92
N GLY A 506 -6.26 56.72 21.86
CA GLY A 506 -7.18 56.36 22.94
C GLY A 506 -6.71 55.28 23.90
N THR A 507 -5.64 54.53 23.62
CA THR A 507 -5.16 53.46 24.53
C THR A 507 -4.11 53.98 25.52
N PRO A 508 -4.28 53.81 26.85
CA PRO A 508 -3.26 54.19 27.81
C PRO A 508 -1.97 53.36 27.63
N THR A 509 -0.84 54.02 27.39
CA THR A 509 0.47 53.35 27.42
C THR A 509 0.78 52.90 28.85
N ARG A 510 0.92 51.60 29.09
CA ARG A 510 1.35 51.05 30.39
C ARG A 510 2.69 51.67 30.81
N ALA A 511 2.68 52.53 31.81
CA ALA A 511 3.89 52.99 32.49
C ALA A 511 4.53 51.79 33.22
N ARG A 512 5.80 51.49 32.92
CA ARG A 512 6.60 50.51 33.67
C ARG A 512 6.78 51.01 35.11
N SER A 513 6.27 50.28 36.09
CA SER A 513 6.63 50.43 37.50
C SER A 513 8.08 49.96 37.71
N PRO A 514 8.95 50.75 38.38
CA PRO A 514 10.30 50.31 38.72
C PRO A 514 10.24 49.43 39.98
N HIS A 515 10.60 48.15 39.87
CA HIS A 515 10.96 47.36 41.06
C HIS A 515 12.34 47.79 41.56
N PRO A 516 12.54 47.97 42.87
CA PRO A 516 13.85 48.29 43.43
C PRO A 516 14.70 47.00 43.49
N CYS A 517 15.86 47.02 42.83
CA CYS A 517 16.91 46.03 43.08
C CYS A 517 17.56 46.32 44.43
N GLY A 518 17.67 45.31 45.30
CA GLY A 518 18.42 45.35 46.56
C GLY A 518 19.94 45.46 46.36
N PRO A 519 20.71 45.77 47.42
CA PRO A 519 22.07 46.32 47.31
C PRO A 519 23.11 45.26 46.92
N CYS A 520 24.04 45.69 46.07
CA CYS A 520 25.28 44.97 45.75
C CYS A 520 26.34 45.29 46.83
N SER A 521 26.81 44.29 47.56
CA SER A 521 28.03 44.37 48.38
C SER A 521 29.21 43.77 47.63
N THR A 522 30.22 44.61 47.44
CA THR A 522 31.53 44.39 46.84
C THR A 522 32.51 43.67 47.77
N HIS A 523 33.40 42.83 47.22
CA HIS A 523 34.85 42.75 47.52
C HIS A 523 35.53 41.84 46.46
N THR A 524 36.18 42.39 45.42
CA THR A 524 37.66 42.60 45.21
C THR A 524 38.51 41.31 45.27
N ASN A 525 39.47 40.97 44.40
CA ASN A 525 40.13 41.43 43.14
C ASN A 525 41.08 40.25 42.76
N GLY A 526 41.50 39.94 41.53
CA GLY A 526 41.33 40.58 40.23
C GLY A 526 42.13 39.85 39.13
N ARG A 527 41.87 40.29 37.88
CA ARG A 527 42.45 39.96 36.56
C ARG A 527 42.02 38.64 35.90
N ILE A 528 41.24 38.78 34.81
CA ILE A 528 41.51 38.27 33.45
C ILE A 528 40.56 39.00 32.46
N GLU A 529 41.08 39.20 31.24
CA GLU A 529 40.46 39.80 30.04
C GLU A 529 39.17 39.09 29.57
N ALA A 530 38.20 39.83 29.00
CA ALA A 530 37.39 39.38 27.86
C ALA A 530 36.43 40.45 27.29
N SER A 531 36.37 40.45 25.95
CA SER A 531 35.18 40.61 25.09
C SER A 531 34.37 41.92 25.02
N ARG A 532 34.55 42.56 23.87
CA ARG A 532 33.55 42.92 22.83
C ARG A 532 32.31 43.74 23.23
N TRP A 533 32.34 44.95 22.68
CA TRP A 533 31.32 45.97 22.53
C TRP A 533 29.92 45.48 22.08
N CYS A 534 28.93 46.04 22.77
CA CYS A 534 27.54 46.21 22.37
C CYS A 534 27.42 47.48 21.49
N PRO A 535 26.51 47.49 20.49
CA PRO A 535 25.43 48.45 20.61
C PRO A 535 24.08 47.87 20.14
N SER A 536 23.15 47.69 21.09
CA SER A 536 21.73 47.59 20.83
C SER A 536 21.11 48.99 20.89
N SER A 537 20.74 49.54 19.74
CA SER A 537 19.65 50.52 19.68
C SER A 537 18.98 50.52 18.31
N ARG A 538 17.64 50.54 18.36
CA ARG A 538 16.63 50.76 17.31
C ARG A 538 15.93 49.53 16.74
N LEU A 539 14.61 49.58 16.89
CA LEU A 539 13.52 48.72 16.40
C LEU A 539 13.22 47.48 17.23
N GLY A 540 12.62 47.73 18.40
CA GLY A 540 12.03 46.73 19.29
C GLY A 540 10.66 46.16 18.82
N PRO A 541 9.96 45.42 19.69
CA PRO A 541 8.81 44.53 19.39
C PRO A 541 7.54 45.17 18.80
N MET A 542 7.54 46.48 18.51
CA MET A 542 6.43 47.20 17.87
C MET A 542 6.05 46.67 16.47
N SER A 543 6.99 46.05 15.72
CA SER A 543 6.72 45.60 14.35
C SER A 543 5.82 44.36 14.24
N ARG A 544 5.78 43.50 15.27
CA ARG A 544 4.88 42.33 15.31
C ARG A 544 3.45 42.75 15.67
N TRP A 545 3.33 43.65 16.65
CA TRP A 545 2.08 44.28 17.06
C TRP A 545 1.39 45.02 15.91
N PHE A 546 2.15 45.78 15.12
CA PHE A 546 1.62 46.58 14.02
C PHE A 546 1.12 45.73 12.83
N ARG A 547 1.70 44.52 12.64
CA ARG A 547 1.27 43.57 11.60
C ARG A 547 0.00 42.81 11.97
N ARG A 548 -0.18 42.44 13.25
CA ARG A 548 -1.39 41.77 13.75
C ARG A 548 -2.66 42.62 13.58
N LEU A 549 -2.56 43.93 13.83
CA LEU A 549 -3.69 44.88 13.71
C LEU A 549 -4.16 45.10 12.26
N LEU A 550 -3.23 45.13 11.30
CA LEU A 550 -3.55 45.28 9.87
C LEU A 550 -4.23 44.02 9.30
N LEU A 551 -3.90 42.84 9.85
CA LEU A 551 -4.51 41.57 9.45
C LEU A 551 -5.94 41.42 9.98
N LEU A 552 -6.18 41.78 11.25
CA LEU A 552 -7.50 41.77 11.89
C LEU A 552 -8.52 42.67 11.17
N GLY A 553 -8.08 43.84 10.69
CA GLY A 553 -8.92 44.75 9.91
C GLY A 553 -9.33 44.19 8.54
N VAL A 554 -8.49 43.37 7.90
CA VAL A 554 -8.78 42.75 6.60
C VAL A 554 -9.64 41.49 6.75
N VAL A 555 -9.40 40.68 7.80
CA VAL A 555 -10.17 39.46 8.09
C VAL A 555 -11.60 39.77 8.56
N ALA A 556 -11.79 40.82 9.37
CA ALA A 556 -13.13 41.24 9.82
C ALA A 556 -14.04 41.70 8.67
N VAL A 557 -13.47 42.34 7.64
CA VAL A 557 -14.22 42.79 6.44
C VAL A 557 -14.48 41.63 5.47
N ALA A 558 -13.53 40.69 5.31
CA ALA A 558 -13.71 39.52 4.45
C ALA A 558 -14.70 38.49 5.05
N GLY A 559 -14.67 38.27 6.37
CA GLY A 559 -15.59 37.36 7.07
C GLY A 559 -17.05 37.79 7.00
N GLY A 560 -17.31 39.10 6.97
CA GLY A 560 -18.66 39.66 6.79
C GLY A 560 -19.24 39.47 5.38
N LEU A 561 -18.40 39.29 4.36
CA LEU A 561 -18.82 39.07 2.97
C LEU A 561 -19.10 37.59 2.67
N VAL A 562 -18.35 36.65 3.26
CA VAL A 562 -18.54 35.19 3.05
C VAL A 562 -19.78 34.65 3.81
N ALA A 563 -20.15 35.26 4.93
CA ALA A 563 -21.34 34.87 5.69
C ALA A 563 -22.67 35.15 4.96
N ARG A 564 -22.66 35.98 3.90
CA ARG A 564 -23.86 36.35 3.12
C ARG A 564 -24.12 35.49 1.88
N SER A 565 -23.23 34.56 1.50
CA SER A 565 -23.37 33.77 0.26
C SER A 565 -23.64 32.27 0.46
N ARG A 566 -23.87 31.78 1.68
CA ARG A 566 -24.24 30.38 1.91
C ARG A 566 -25.76 30.18 1.75
N ARG A 567 -26.14 29.46 0.69
CA ARG A 567 -27.50 28.89 0.53
C ARG A 567 -27.77 27.88 1.67
N PRO A 568 -29.01 27.77 2.16
CA PRO A 568 -29.32 26.84 3.24
C PRO A 568 -29.27 25.39 2.76
N ALA A 569 -28.75 24.51 3.60
CA ALA A 569 -28.71 23.06 3.37
C ALA A 569 -30.12 22.45 3.45
N ILE A 570 -30.38 21.47 2.58
CA ILE A 570 -31.62 20.67 2.51
C ILE A 570 -31.69 19.74 3.73
N PRO A 571 -32.85 19.56 4.40
CA PRO A 571 -32.96 18.65 5.53
C PRO A 571 -33.09 17.18 5.08
N VAL A 572 -32.33 16.29 5.71
CA VAL A 572 -32.45 14.83 5.57
C VAL A 572 -33.44 14.30 6.63
N PRO A 573 -34.38 13.40 6.30
CA PRO A 573 -35.38 12.92 7.24
C PRO A 573 -34.82 11.87 8.21
N ALA A 574 -35.32 11.89 9.45
CA ALA A 574 -34.98 10.94 10.50
C ALA A 574 -35.74 9.61 10.33
N GLY A 575 -35.02 8.49 10.31
CA GLY A 575 -35.61 7.15 10.43
C GLY A 575 -34.73 6.03 9.85
N ALA A 576 -33.96 5.35 10.70
CA ALA A 576 -33.46 3.99 10.44
C ALA A 576 -33.39 3.19 11.77
N PRO A 577 -33.69 1.89 11.78
CA PRO A 577 -33.95 1.12 12.99
C PRO A 577 -32.68 0.57 13.67
N SER A 578 -32.73 0.47 14.99
CA SER A 578 -31.72 -0.17 15.84
C SER A 578 -31.75 -1.69 15.70
N TRP A 579 -30.61 -2.31 15.42
CA TRP A 579 -30.42 -3.77 15.43
C TRP A 579 -30.13 -4.28 16.86
N PRO A 580 -30.67 -5.44 17.29
CA PRO A 580 -30.41 -6.02 18.60
C PRO A 580 -29.06 -6.77 18.67
N PRO A 581 -28.49 -6.97 19.87
CA PRO A 581 -27.23 -7.70 20.05
C PRO A 581 -27.40 -9.21 19.77
N LEU A 582 -26.45 -9.79 19.05
CA LEU A 582 -26.36 -11.22 18.76
C LEU A 582 -26.19 -12.04 20.06
N ARG A 583 -27.03 -13.08 20.20
CA ARG A 583 -26.84 -14.18 21.15
C ARG A 583 -25.96 -15.24 20.50
N ILE A 584 -24.90 -15.66 21.19
CA ILE A 584 -24.14 -16.86 20.85
C ILE A 584 -24.86 -18.03 21.54
N ALA A 585 -25.19 -19.06 20.77
CA ALA A 585 -25.76 -20.30 21.27
C ALA A 585 -24.60 -21.24 21.67
N ASP A 586 -24.71 -21.79 22.88
CA ASP A 586 -23.98 -22.98 23.32
C ASP A 586 -24.58 -24.21 22.62
N ASP A 587 -23.75 -25.02 21.99
CA ASP A 587 -23.89 -26.49 21.94
C ASP A 587 -22.75 -27.07 21.11
N PHE A 588 -21.89 -27.87 21.74
CA PHE A 588 -21.36 -29.14 21.22
C PHE A 588 -20.67 -29.87 22.38
N SER A 589 -21.40 -30.81 22.97
CA SER A 589 -20.92 -31.84 23.87
C SER A 589 -20.30 -33.01 23.09
N ASP A 590 -19.29 -33.62 23.71
CA ASP A 590 -18.87 -35.03 23.62
C ASP A 590 -18.20 -35.57 22.35
N VAL A 591 -16.86 -35.60 22.34
CA VAL A 591 -16.08 -36.80 21.96
C VAL A 591 -14.79 -36.86 22.80
N ALA A 592 -14.55 -37.98 23.48
CA ALA A 592 -13.40 -38.24 24.36
C ALA A 592 -12.09 -38.52 23.58
N PRO A 593 -10.90 -38.14 24.10
CA PRO A 593 -9.62 -38.51 23.49
C PRO A 593 -9.08 -39.83 24.05
N GLY A 594 -8.72 -40.74 23.14
CA GLY A 594 -7.95 -41.95 23.42
C GLY A 594 -6.49 -41.65 23.75
N THR A 595 -5.95 -42.45 24.67
CA THR A 595 -4.58 -42.45 25.17
C THR A 595 -3.56 -42.96 24.16
N VAL A 596 -2.44 -42.25 23.96
CA VAL A 596 -1.16 -42.85 23.56
C VAL A 596 -0.02 -42.24 24.38
N THR A 597 0.78 -43.12 24.94
CA THR A 597 1.91 -42.94 25.84
C THR A 597 3.22 -42.64 25.12
N ASP A 598 3.91 -41.59 25.59
CA ASP A 598 5.35 -41.39 25.87
C ASP A 598 6.44 -42.16 25.07
N ALA A 599 7.42 -41.40 24.54
CA ALA A 599 8.86 -41.51 24.89
C ALA A 599 9.78 -40.67 23.97
N GLY A 600 10.60 -39.79 24.57
CA GLY A 600 12.04 -39.79 24.29
C GLY A 600 12.72 -38.57 23.64
N SER A 601 13.21 -37.66 24.51
CA SER A 601 14.55 -37.03 24.49
C SER A 601 14.84 -35.73 23.69
N GLY A 602 15.44 -34.75 24.39
CA GLY A 602 16.25 -33.68 23.81
C GLY A 602 16.04 -32.30 24.45
N ALA A 603 16.88 -31.92 25.42
CA ALA A 603 16.81 -30.64 26.12
C ALA A 603 16.99 -29.41 25.20
N ALA A 604 15.92 -28.64 25.03
CA ALA A 604 15.93 -27.26 24.54
C ALA A 604 15.46 -26.35 25.68
N GLY A 605 16.09 -25.16 25.82
CA GLY A 605 15.83 -24.23 26.92
C GLY A 605 14.33 -23.99 27.13
N ALA A 606 13.87 -24.18 28.36
CA ALA A 606 12.47 -23.98 28.72
C ALA A 606 12.02 -22.60 28.26
N SER A 607 10.92 -22.55 27.49
CA SER A 607 10.29 -21.29 27.11
C SER A 607 9.99 -20.51 28.38
N ARG A 608 10.42 -19.24 28.46
CA ARG A 608 10.22 -18.36 29.63
C ARG A 608 8.75 -17.97 29.87
N TRP A 609 7.86 -18.50 29.05
CA TRP A 609 6.43 -18.29 29.07
C TRP A 609 5.70 -19.57 28.67
N VAL A 610 4.42 -19.63 28.99
CA VAL A 610 3.50 -20.73 28.66
C VAL A 610 2.24 -20.19 28.01
N ARG A 611 1.61 -20.99 27.15
CA ARG A 611 0.31 -20.64 26.56
C ARG A 611 -0.79 -20.73 27.63
N PRO A 612 -1.76 -19.81 27.62
CA PRO A 612 -2.92 -19.91 28.49
C PRO A 612 -3.78 -21.11 28.11
N VAL A 613 -4.43 -21.69 29.10
CA VAL A 613 -5.36 -22.82 28.95
C VAL A 613 -6.75 -22.28 29.27
N ASN A 614 -7.71 -22.48 28.35
CA ASN A 614 -9.08 -21.96 28.47
C ASN A 614 -9.15 -20.43 28.71
N GLY A 615 -8.22 -19.67 28.12
CA GLY A 615 -8.17 -18.20 28.26
C GLY A 615 -7.58 -17.71 29.59
N GLU A 616 -7.05 -18.61 30.43
CA GLU A 616 -6.44 -18.26 31.71
C GLU A 616 -4.99 -18.73 31.81
N CYS A 617 -4.19 -18.00 32.59
CA CYS A 617 -2.82 -18.39 32.84
C CYS A 617 -2.74 -19.52 33.87
N PRO A 618 -1.92 -20.56 33.62
CA PRO A 618 -1.79 -21.67 34.56
C PRO A 618 -1.08 -21.24 35.86
N PRO A 619 -1.28 -21.99 36.96
CA PRO A 619 -0.60 -21.73 38.22
C PRO A 619 0.92 -21.63 38.04
N GLY A 620 1.52 -20.58 38.62
CA GLY A 620 2.96 -20.29 38.50
C GLY A 620 3.34 -19.30 37.39
N PHE A 621 2.40 -18.91 36.52
CA PHE A 621 2.62 -17.93 35.44
C PHE A 621 1.63 -16.76 35.50
N PRO A 622 1.62 -15.96 36.56
CA PRO A 622 0.55 -15.02 36.83
C PRO A 622 0.57 -13.76 35.96
N VAL A 623 1.57 -13.54 35.10
CA VAL A 623 1.66 -12.32 34.28
C VAL A 623 0.99 -12.54 32.92
N LYS A 624 -0.11 -11.83 32.67
CA LYS A 624 -0.88 -11.91 31.41
C LYS A 624 -0.29 -10.94 30.39
N ALA A 625 0.27 -11.43 29.30
CA ALA A 625 0.74 -10.60 28.19
C ALA A 625 -0.21 -10.71 27.00
N ASN A 626 -0.47 -9.57 26.35
CA ASN A 626 -1.32 -9.49 25.20
C ASN A 626 -0.55 -9.06 23.94
N ASP A 627 -0.42 -9.99 22.99
CA ASP A 627 0.40 -9.83 21.78
C ASP A 627 -0.13 -8.69 20.90
N ASN A 628 -1.46 -8.48 20.85
CA ASN A 628 -2.08 -7.41 20.05
C ASN A 628 -1.77 -6.00 20.57
N SER A 629 -1.70 -5.82 21.88
CA SER A 629 -1.44 -4.52 22.51
C SER A 629 0.04 -4.29 22.85
N GLY A 630 0.85 -5.36 22.90
CA GLY A 630 2.23 -5.31 23.37
C GLY A 630 2.35 -4.96 24.85
N ILE A 631 1.31 -5.22 25.65
CA ILE A 631 1.23 -4.85 27.07
C ILE A 631 1.11 -6.10 27.95
N TYR A 632 1.81 -6.10 29.10
CA TYR A 632 1.62 -7.11 30.13
C TYR A 632 0.94 -6.54 31.38
N HIS A 633 0.13 -7.38 32.03
CA HIS A 633 -0.67 -7.07 33.21
C HIS A 633 -0.28 -7.99 34.37
N ARG A 634 -0.15 -7.42 35.58
CA ARG A 634 0.16 -8.14 36.82
C ARG A 634 -1.12 -8.36 37.64
N PRO A 635 -1.19 -9.44 38.46
CA PRO A 635 -2.31 -9.64 39.37
C PRO A 635 -2.58 -8.41 40.23
N GLY A 636 -3.86 -8.04 40.38
CA GLY A 636 -4.28 -6.84 41.10
C GLY A 636 -4.23 -5.53 40.30
N GLY A 637 -3.75 -5.56 39.06
CA GLY A 637 -3.82 -4.39 38.16
C GLY A 637 -5.24 -4.13 37.67
N ARG A 638 -5.59 -2.86 37.43
CA ARG A 638 -6.95 -2.39 37.06
C ARG A 638 -7.62 -3.18 35.93
N PHE A 639 -6.83 -3.67 34.97
CA PHE A 639 -7.34 -4.38 33.80
C PHE A 639 -7.02 -5.88 33.81
N TYR A 640 -6.36 -6.41 34.85
CA TYR A 640 -5.84 -7.77 34.88
C TYR A 640 -6.92 -8.85 34.67
N GLU A 641 -8.10 -8.69 35.29
CA GLU A 641 -9.21 -9.64 35.13
C GLU A 641 -9.90 -9.56 33.76
N ARG A 642 -9.73 -8.43 33.05
CA ARG A 642 -10.32 -8.21 31.71
C ARG A 642 -9.35 -8.56 30.58
N THR A 643 -8.06 -8.72 30.89
CA THR A 643 -7.05 -9.10 29.91
C THR A 643 -7.22 -10.57 29.57
N VAL A 644 -7.42 -10.85 28.27
CA VAL A 644 -7.27 -12.19 27.68
C VAL A 644 -5.79 -12.34 27.33
N PRO A 645 -5.04 -13.24 28.01
CA PRO A 645 -3.64 -13.47 27.70
C PRO A 645 -3.47 -14.29 26.43
N GLU A 646 -2.43 -13.99 25.67
CA GLU A 646 -1.90 -14.84 24.59
C GLU A 646 -0.61 -15.52 25.05
N ARG A 647 0.09 -14.94 26.04
CA ARG A 647 1.25 -15.52 26.73
C ARG A 647 1.20 -15.26 28.23
N CYS A 648 1.66 -16.25 29.00
CA CYS A 648 1.71 -16.19 30.45
C CYS A 648 3.14 -16.33 30.95
N TYR A 649 3.59 -15.38 31.77
CA TYR A 649 4.96 -15.34 32.32
C TYR A 649 4.96 -15.56 33.83
N ALA A 650 6.03 -16.18 34.34
CA ALA A 650 6.26 -16.33 35.77
C ALA A 650 6.65 -15.00 36.41
N ASP A 651 7.53 -14.23 35.75
CA ASP A 651 8.03 -12.94 36.20
C ASP A 651 7.78 -11.82 35.17
N PRO A 652 7.32 -10.62 35.59
CA PRO A 652 7.24 -9.44 34.73
C PRO A 652 8.53 -9.07 33.98
N ALA A 653 9.69 -9.40 34.53
CA ALA A 653 10.98 -9.17 33.89
C ALA A 653 11.15 -9.99 32.61
N ASP A 654 10.60 -11.21 32.57
CA ASP A 654 10.63 -12.06 31.37
C ASP A 654 9.70 -11.51 30.28
N ALA A 655 8.52 -11.00 30.66
CA ALA A 655 7.63 -10.31 29.72
C ALA A 655 8.30 -9.04 29.16
N ALA A 656 9.02 -8.28 29.98
CA ALA A 656 9.76 -7.10 29.52
C ALA A 656 10.93 -7.47 28.59
N ALA A 657 11.63 -8.57 28.86
CA ALA A 657 12.70 -9.09 28.01
C ALA A 657 12.19 -9.53 26.62
N ASP A 658 10.94 -10.00 26.55
CA ASP A 658 10.23 -10.33 25.30
C ASP A 658 9.59 -9.11 24.61
N GLY A 659 9.82 -7.89 25.12
CA GLY A 659 9.42 -6.64 24.47
C GLY A 659 8.06 -6.08 24.90
N TYR A 660 7.39 -6.67 25.89
CA TYR A 660 6.11 -6.17 26.39
C TYR A 660 6.29 -5.01 27.36
N ARG A 661 5.43 -3.98 27.24
CA ARG A 661 5.40 -2.85 28.17
C ARG A 661 4.46 -3.12 29.33
N ALA A 662 4.79 -2.68 30.55
CA ALA A 662 3.88 -2.76 31.67
C ALA A 662 2.61 -1.93 31.45
N ALA A 663 1.44 -2.46 31.83
CA ALA A 663 0.20 -1.69 31.89
C ALA A 663 0.35 -0.50 32.86
N LYS A 664 -0.15 0.67 32.47
CA LYS A 664 -0.19 1.84 33.37
C LYS A 664 -1.18 1.54 34.51
N ALA A 665 -0.78 1.84 35.74
CA ALA A 665 -1.52 1.55 36.97
C ALA A 665 -2.94 2.14 36.97
#